data_AF-A0A2E0V2Q1-F1
#
_entry.id   AF-A0A2E0V2Q1-F1
#
_cell.length_a   1.000
_cell.length_b   1.000
_cell.length_c   1.000
_cell.angle_alpha   90.00
_cell.angle_beta   90.00
_cell.angle_gamma   90.00
#
_symmetry.space_group_name_H-M   'P 1'
#
loop_
_entity.id
_entity.type
_entity.pdbx_description
1 polymer ?
#
loop_
_entity_poly.entity_id
_entity_poly.type
_entity_poly.pdbx_seq_one_letter_code
_entity_poly.pdbx_strand_id
1 'polypeptide(L)'
;MQRSIKRFFLLSVFIILLAACSSKTPTDVPPPTDVSVESVSTAFQKAGCTACHVIPGVPGAVGTIGPDLSRMGEVAESHLSSSDYTGQADSVESYIVEAIKNPDIYLSPDCEGGPCSAGVMPASLADLISEDELNQMVVFLASLPNADLEASDGETTSVVLGEAPSLTDEEFSEATQIFFDRCAGCHGVLRNGATGPALTPENTLPKGTAGLAAIIYNGTPRGMPDWGKQGILTEAEAELMAKFIQNEPPQPVEMSLDQMLETWNVIVPLEDRPTEPQHDRDWENFFAVTLRDAGQVAIIDGDTYEVVNTVNTGYAVHISRMSATGRYIYTIGRDGKLALIDTWMEVPDKIAEVKVCYDARSVDGSKYNGEEGDFTDLYAIVGCYWPPHFVMMDGQTLEPFKIVSTRSYTYDTEEYHPEPRVAAIVASHNKPEWIVNIKETGQVWLVDYTDILNPTIKMIEAERFLHDGGWDSTQRYFMVAANQANKIAVIDSVDGELEAIVETSQIPHPGRGANWIDPEFGPVWSTSHLGEGSLVAIGTDPEGHPESAWKVVRNIELLGGGSLFIKTHPNSPWIWADHVLSSDEVTQRTICVIAKDNPTEVYRCWEAADYGRAVHFEYNKQGTEVWVSIWGTADTPGQTGEIVVYDDKTLEEIARIPDLVTPTGKFNVYNTVHDIY
;
A
#
# COMPACT_ATOMS: atom_id res chain seq x y z
N MET A 1 11.21 81.72 -35.48
CA MET A 1 10.83 83.06 -35.96
C MET A 1 9.33 83.01 -36.24
N GLN A 2 8.54 83.77 -35.47
CA GLN A 2 7.23 84.39 -35.80
C GLN A 2 6.09 83.56 -36.45
N ARG A 3 4.80 83.72 -36.12
CA ARG A 3 4.02 84.45 -35.09
C ARG A 3 2.53 84.24 -35.46
N SER A 4 1.68 84.59 -34.50
CA SER A 4 0.29 85.10 -34.66
C SER A 4 -0.83 84.06 -34.51
N ILE A 5 -1.46 83.91 -33.32
CA ILE A 5 -2.37 84.82 -32.59
C ILE A 5 -3.75 84.94 -33.26
N LYS A 6 -4.79 84.51 -32.54
CA LYS A 6 -6.02 85.30 -32.30
C LYS A 6 -6.64 84.95 -30.94
N ARG A 7 -6.81 86.00 -30.13
CA ARG A 7 -7.43 86.07 -28.80
C ARG A 7 -8.90 86.50 -28.92
N PHE A 8 -9.72 86.10 -27.95
CA PHE A 8 -10.84 86.85 -27.37
C PHE A 8 -10.90 86.44 -25.88
N PHE A 9 -10.47 87.24 -24.89
CA PHE A 9 -11.21 88.28 -24.12
C PHE A 9 -12.62 87.80 -23.69
N LEU A 10 -13.10 87.88 -22.44
CA LEU A 10 -12.62 88.39 -21.15
C LEU A 10 -13.73 88.03 -20.12
N LEU A 11 -13.43 87.58 -18.90
CA LEU A 11 -13.82 88.25 -17.63
C LEU A 11 -13.49 87.40 -16.40
N SER A 12 -12.94 88.08 -15.42
CA SER A 12 -12.40 87.61 -14.15
C SER A 12 -13.43 87.78 -13.03
N VAL A 13 -13.55 86.78 -12.12
CA VAL A 13 -13.81 87.03 -10.69
C VAL A 13 -13.06 85.98 -9.88
N PHE A 14 -12.16 86.45 -9.02
CA PHE A 14 -11.37 85.68 -8.05
C PHE A 14 -12.13 85.68 -6.72
N ILE A 15 -12.48 84.52 -6.17
CA ILE A 15 -12.75 84.35 -4.73
C ILE A 15 -12.06 83.07 -4.28
N ILE A 16 -11.23 83.23 -3.24
CA ILE A 16 -10.44 82.23 -2.54
C ILE A 16 -11.34 81.43 -1.60
N LEU A 17 -11.29 80.09 -1.67
CA LEU A 17 -11.63 79.22 -0.53
C LEU A 17 -10.65 78.05 -0.48
N LEU A 18 -9.98 77.90 0.66
CA LEU A 18 -9.17 76.75 1.05
C LEU A 18 -10.08 75.55 1.36
N ALA A 19 -9.77 74.39 0.78
CA ALA A 19 -10.07 73.08 1.38
C ALA A 19 -9.08 72.05 0.82
N ALA A 20 -8.57 71.22 1.72
CA ALA A 20 -7.39 70.38 1.60
C ALA A 20 -7.53 69.18 0.63
N CYS A 21 -6.39 68.76 0.08
CA CYS A 21 -6.21 67.51 -0.65
C CYS A 21 -6.24 66.30 0.30
N SER A 22 -7.06 65.28 0.00
CA SER A 22 -6.91 63.94 0.60
C SER A 22 -6.10 63.04 -0.34
N SER A 23 -4.99 62.53 0.17
CA SER A 23 -4.27 61.35 -0.34
C SER A 23 -5.00 60.08 0.08
N LYS A 24 -5.24 59.15 -0.86
CA LYS A 24 -5.77 57.80 -0.57
C LYS A 24 -4.64 56.87 -0.12
N THR A 25 -4.84 56.25 1.04
CA THR A 25 -4.06 55.13 1.61
C THR A 25 -4.85 53.83 1.36
N PRO A 26 -4.22 52.65 1.19
CA PRO A 26 -4.93 51.39 0.96
C PRO A 26 -5.40 50.79 2.29
N THR A 27 -6.57 51.20 2.76
CA THR A 27 -7.33 50.53 3.83
C THR A 27 -8.81 50.79 3.56
N ASP A 28 -9.47 49.88 2.85
CA ASP A 28 -10.93 49.82 2.79
C ASP A 28 -11.32 48.34 2.72
N VAL A 29 -11.20 47.65 3.86
CA VAL A 29 -12.01 46.46 4.12
C VAL A 29 -13.41 46.98 4.49
N PRO A 30 -14.49 46.58 3.79
CA PRO A 30 -15.84 47.04 4.11
C PRO A 30 -16.25 46.59 5.53
N PRO A 31 -17.16 47.32 6.22
CA PRO A 31 -17.65 46.92 7.54
C PRO A 31 -18.41 45.58 7.48
N PRO A 32 -18.51 44.84 8.60
CA PRO A 32 -19.03 43.47 8.62
C PRO A 32 -20.51 43.48 8.23
N THR A 33 -20.79 43.13 6.98
CA THR A 33 -22.11 42.69 6.53
C THR A 33 -22.23 41.22 6.88
N ASP A 34 -23.34 40.82 7.52
CA ASP A 34 -23.71 39.44 7.90
C ASP A 34 -23.08 38.37 7.00
N VAL A 35 -21.89 37.89 7.39
CA VAL A 35 -21.18 36.85 6.68
C VAL A 35 -21.80 35.53 7.14
N SER A 36 -22.72 34.97 6.35
CA SER A 36 -23.28 33.66 6.66
C SER A 36 -22.24 32.58 6.35
N VAL A 37 -22.14 31.59 7.22
CA VAL A 37 -21.24 30.44 7.06
C VAL A 37 -21.46 29.74 5.70
N GLU A 38 -22.71 29.68 5.25
CA GLU A 38 -23.09 29.12 3.96
C GLU A 38 -22.47 29.89 2.79
N SER A 39 -22.41 31.23 2.86
CA SER A 39 -21.86 32.08 1.80
C SER A 39 -20.33 31.96 1.65
N VAL A 40 -19.59 31.74 2.75
CA VAL A 40 -18.12 31.62 2.72
C VAL A 40 -17.65 30.19 2.51
N SER A 41 -18.48 29.19 2.83
CA SER A 41 -18.13 27.78 2.66
C SER A 41 -17.73 27.44 1.22
N THR A 42 -18.43 28.00 0.23
CA THR A 42 -18.08 27.82 -1.18
C THR A 42 -16.70 28.40 -1.51
N ALA A 43 -16.34 29.56 -0.95
CA ALA A 43 -15.04 30.17 -1.16
C ALA A 43 -13.91 29.31 -0.55
N PHE A 44 -14.08 28.81 0.67
CA PHE A 44 -13.13 27.88 1.30
C PHE A 44 -12.96 26.58 0.52
N GLN A 45 -14.06 26.00 0.02
CA GLN A 45 -14.01 24.77 -0.79
C GLN A 45 -13.33 25.00 -2.14
N LYS A 46 -13.67 26.11 -2.81
CA LYS A 46 -13.07 26.50 -4.10
C LYS A 46 -11.57 26.75 -4.00
N ALA A 47 -11.15 27.38 -2.90
CA ALA A 47 -9.75 27.58 -2.55
C ALA A 47 -9.07 26.29 -2.06
N GLY A 48 -9.82 25.24 -1.73
CA GLY A 48 -9.27 23.98 -1.20
C GLY A 48 -8.86 24.04 0.28
N CYS A 49 -9.23 25.09 1.01
CA CYS A 49 -8.85 25.28 2.41
C CYS A 49 -9.40 24.17 3.31
N THR A 50 -10.59 23.65 2.99
CA THR A 50 -11.27 22.57 3.73
C THR A 50 -10.51 21.24 3.67
N ALA A 51 -9.66 21.04 2.65
CA ALA A 51 -8.83 19.84 2.53
C ALA A 51 -7.71 19.79 3.59
N CYS A 52 -7.18 20.97 3.95
CA CYS A 52 -5.97 21.11 4.75
C CYS A 52 -6.24 21.60 6.17
N HIS A 53 -7.30 22.36 6.41
CA HIS A 53 -7.52 23.06 7.68
C HIS A 53 -8.79 22.60 8.40
N VAL A 54 -8.76 22.72 9.73
CA VAL A 54 -9.96 22.73 10.57
C VAL A 54 -10.54 24.14 10.56
N ILE A 55 -11.79 24.29 10.11
CA ILE A 55 -12.49 25.58 10.05
C ILE A 55 -13.89 25.42 10.64
N PRO A 56 -14.15 25.92 11.86
CA PRO A 56 -15.45 25.80 12.51
C PRO A 56 -16.59 26.36 11.65
N GLY A 57 -17.71 25.64 11.59
CA GLY A 57 -18.87 26.02 10.81
C GLY A 57 -18.80 25.67 9.32
N VAL A 58 -17.61 25.53 8.72
CA VAL A 58 -17.48 25.22 7.28
C VAL A 58 -17.60 23.70 7.06
N PRO A 59 -18.60 23.21 6.31
CA PRO A 59 -18.79 21.78 6.09
C PRO A 59 -17.57 21.10 5.45
N GLY A 60 -17.13 20.00 6.04
CA GLY A 60 -15.99 19.20 5.54
C GLY A 60 -14.60 19.75 5.87
N ALA A 61 -14.49 20.90 6.54
CA ALA A 61 -13.23 21.49 6.97
C ALA A 61 -12.70 20.83 8.24
N VAL A 62 -12.24 19.58 8.11
CA VAL A 62 -11.63 18.77 9.18
C VAL A 62 -10.18 18.40 8.84
N GLY A 63 -9.56 19.11 7.89
CA GLY A 63 -8.20 18.84 7.44
C GLY A 63 -7.17 19.15 8.52
N THR A 64 -6.11 18.35 8.60
CA THR A 64 -5.05 18.49 9.62
C THR A 64 -3.67 18.77 9.02
N ILE A 65 -3.59 18.96 7.70
CA ILE A 65 -2.32 19.20 6.99
C ILE A 65 -1.77 20.61 7.30
N GLY A 66 -2.66 21.60 7.31
CA GLY A 66 -2.37 22.98 7.69
C GLY A 66 -2.70 23.24 9.16
N PRO A 67 -2.38 24.43 9.69
CA PRO A 67 -2.73 24.80 11.07
C PRO A 67 -4.25 24.80 11.29
N ASP A 68 -4.66 24.51 12.53
CA ASP A 68 -6.05 24.64 12.97
C ASP A 68 -6.46 26.13 12.98
N LEU A 69 -7.48 26.46 12.18
CA LEU A 69 -7.94 27.85 12.01
C LEU A 69 -9.05 28.23 12.99
N SER A 70 -9.42 27.36 13.93
CA SER A 70 -10.52 27.58 14.89
C SER A 70 -10.33 28.81 15.77
N ARG A 71 -9.09 29.31 15.90
CA ARG A 71 -8.73 30.49 16.68
C ARG A 71 -7.87 31.46 15.87
N MET A 72 -8.07 31.52 14.56
CA MET A 72 -7.19 32.25 13.65
C MET A 72 -7.03 33.74 14.01
N GLY A 73 -8.07 34.41 14.51
CA GLY A 73 -7.95 35.80 14.97
C GLY A 73 -6.89 35.96 16.07
N GLU A 74 -6.92 35.11 17.08
CA GLU A 74 -5.97 35.13 18.20
C GLU A 74 -4.56 34.67 17.78
N VAL A 75 -4.49 33.66 16.90
CA VAL A 75 -3.22 33.16 16.35
C VAL A 75 -2.51 34.24 15.54
N ALA A 76 -3.25 34.98 14.70
CA ALA A 76 -2.71 36.09 13.93
C ALA A 76 -2.16 37.20 14.84
N GLU A 77 -2.89 37.59 15.89
CA GLU A 77 -2.39 38.57 16.87
C GLU A 77 -1.10 38.12 17.56
N SER A 78 -1.03 36.84 17.93
CA SER A 78 0.16 36.24 18.54
C SER A 78 1.36 36.28 17.60
N HIS A 79 1.17 35.92 16.33
CA HIS A 79 2.24 35.96 15.33
C HIS A 79 2.71 37.39 15.02
N LEU A 80 1.80 38.34 14.83
CA LEU A 80 2.13 39.75 14.61
C LEU A 80 2.92 40.37 15.77
N SER A 81 2.75 39.84 16.98
CA SER A 81 3.48 40.26 18.18
C SER A 81 4.81 39.55 18.37
N SER A 82 5.10 38.51 17.59
CA SER A 82 6.31 37.69 17.69
C SER A 82 7.49 38.35 16.96
N SER A 83 8.70 38.19 17.52
CA SER A 83 9.94 38.56 16.83
C SER A 83 10.26 37.68 15.63
N ASP A 84 9.60 36.52 15.53
CA ASP A 84 9.88 35.50 14.52
C ASP A 84 9.01 35.70 13.27
N TYR A 85 8.05 36.63 13.29
CA TYR A 85 7.24 36.97 12.13
C TYR A 85 8.06 37.74 11.09
N THR A 86 8.11 37.18 9.88
CA THR A 86 8.96 37.64 8.77
C THR A 86 8.20 38.41 7.69
N GLY A 87 6.89 38.57 7.85
CA GLY A 87 6.02 39.25 6.89
C GLY A 87 5.88 40.76 7.09
N GLN A 88 4.94 41.37 6.36
CA GLN A 88 4.71 42.81 6.32
C GLN A 88 3.34 43.23 6.87
N ALA A 89 2.50 42.28 7.31
CA ALA A 89 1.20 42.60 7.87
C ALA A 89 1.31 43.35 9.20
N ASP A 90 0.32 44.20 9.44
CA ASP A 90 0.19 45.09 10.60
C ASP A 90 -1.17 44.99 11.29
N SER A 91 -2.07 44.14 10.79
CA SER A 91 -3.37 43.82 11.37
C SER A 91 -3.68 42.33 11.18
N VAL A 92 -4.63 41.81 11.96
CA VAL A 92 -5.11 40.41 11.84
C VAL A 92 -5.58 40.11 10.42
N GLU A 93 -6.37 41.02 9.84
CA GLU A 93 -6.89 40.89 8.48
C GLU A 93 -5.78 40.94 7.44
N SER A 94 -4.81 41.87 7.56
CA SER A 94 -3.69 41.93 6.61
C SER A 94 -2.75 40.73 6.75
N TYR A 95 -2.64 40.13 7.94
CA TYR A 95 -1.92 38.87 8.16
C TYR A 95 -2.61 37.71 7.46
N ILE A 96 -3.93 37.57 7.60
CA ILE A 96 -4.69 36.49 6.95
C ILE A 96 -4.63 36.64 5.42
N VAL A 97 -4.74 37.86 4.89
CA VAL A 97 -4.55 38.12 3.46
C VAL A 97 -3.14 37.74 3.00
N GLU A 98 -2.10 38.09 3.78
CA GLU A 98 -0.72 37.74 3.45
C GLU A 98 -0.51 36.23 3.47
N ALA A 99 -1.02 35.53 4.47
CA ALA A 99 -0.94 34.07 4.58
C ALA A 99 -1.65 33.37 3.40
N ILE A 100 -2.74 33.93 2.88
CA ILE A 100 -3.45 33.36 1.72
C ILE A 100 -2.73 33.66 0.40
N LYS A 101 -2.23 34.90 0.22
CA LYS A 101 -1.60 35.34 -1.04
C LYS A 101 -0.13 34.94 -1.15
N ASN A 102 0.58 34.80 -0.03
CA ASN A 102 2.01 34.53 0.03
C ASN A 102 2.34 33.61 1.22
N PRO A 103 1.87 32.35 1.20
CA PRO A 103 1.91 31.45 2.36
C PRO A 103 3.33 31.15 2.88
N ASP A 104 4.34 31.19 2.01
CA ASP A 104 5.74 30.89 2.39
C ASP A 104 6.47 32.07 3.04
N ILE A 105 5.86 33.26 3.12
CA ILE A 105 6.48 34.42 3.79
C ILE A 105 6.67 34.15 5.28
N TYR A 106 5.70 33.48 5.92
CA TYR A 106 5.77 33.07 7.31
C TYR A 106 5.06 31.73 7.50
N LEU A 107 5.86 30.70 7.77
CA LEU A 107 5.36 29.35 8.01
C LEU A 107 4.92 29.22 9.47
N SER A 108 3.66 28.83 9.68
CA SER A 108 3.15 28.61 11.04
C SER A 108 3.96 27.49 11.73
N PRO A 109 4.31 27.66 13.02
CA PRO A 109 5.00 26.61 13.78
C PRO A 109 4.07 25.44 14.17
N ASP A 110 2.75 25.62 14.01
CA ASP A 110 1.72 24.76 14.62
C ASP A 110 0.92 23.98 13.55
N CYS A 111 1.63 23.23 12.69
CA CYS A 111 1.05 22.20 11.83
C CYS A 111 1.11 20.81 12.51
N GLU A 112 0.39 19.81 11.97
CA GLU A 112 0.46 18.43 12.47
C GLU A 112 1.89 17.87 12.31
N GLY A 113 2.55 17.54 13.43
CA GLY A 113 3.92 17.00 13.44
C GLY A 113 5.05 18.04 13.52
N GLY A 114 4.73 19.35 13.58
CA GLY A 114 5.72 20.42 13.73
C GLY A 114 5.43 21.65 12.85
N PRO A 115 6.45 22.47 12.54
CA PRO A 115 6.28 23.63 11.66
C PRO A 115 5.77 23.26 10.28
N CYS A 116 4.91 24.10 9.71
CA CYS A 116 4.40 23.92 8.35
C CYS A 116 5.56 23.97 7.33
N SER A 117 5.42 23.19 6.26
CA SER A 117 6.45 23.11 5.20
C SER A 117 6.15 24.07 4.05
N ALA A 118 7.20 24.70 3.52
CA ALA A 118 7.09 25.58 2.35
C ALA A 118 6.54 24.83 1.12
N GLY A 119 5.72 25.51 0.33
CA GLY A 119 5.13 24.99 -0.90
C GLY A 119 3.97 24.01 -0.74
N VAL A 120 3.56 23.69 0.50
CA VAL A 120 2.37 22.85 0.76
C VAL A 120 1.09 23.59 0.42
N MET A 121 1.00 24.87 0.80
CA MET A 121 -0.09 25.77 0.41
C MET A 121 0.28 26.47 -0.91
N PRO A 122 -0.44 26.26 -2.03
CA PRO A 122 -0.09 26.86 -3.31
C PRO A 122 -0.23 28.39 -3.26
N ALA A 123 0.80 29.12 -3.71
CA ALA A 123 0.74 30.60 -3.79
C ALA A 123 -0.30 31.11 -4.81
N SER A 124 -0.72 30.28 -5.76
CA SER A 124 -1.76 30.58 -6.75
C SER A 124 -3.20 30.41 -6.23
N LEU A 125 -3.38 30.00 -4.97
CA LEU A 125 -4.70 29.73 -4.40
C LEU A 125 -5.60 30.97 -4.38
N ALA A 126 -5.02 32.15 -4.17
CA ALA A 126 -5.74 33.42 -4.25
C ALA A 126 -6.28 33.73 -5.66
N ASP A 127 -5.71 33.14 -6.72
CA ASP A 127 -6.18 33.35 -8.09
C ASP A 127 -7.49 32.60 -8.39
N LEU A 128 -7.84 31.62 -7.54
CA LEU A 128 -9.05 30.81 -7.68
C LEU A 128 -10.29 31.48 -7.09
N ILE A 129 -10.11 32.50 -6.25
CA ILE A 129 -11.19 33.21 -5.56
C ILE A 129 -11.20 34.69 -5.98
N SER A 130 -12.38 35.27 -6.04
CA SER A 130 -12.57 36.70 -6.27
C SER A 130 -12.14 37.49 -5.04
N GLU A 131 -11.81 38.78 -5.24
CA GLU A 131 -11.48 39.67 -4.12
C GLU A 131 -12.64 39.79 -3.10
N ASP A 132 -13.90 39.62 -3.53
CA ASP A 132 -15.05 39.61 -2.62
C ASP A 132 -15.08 38.33 -1.76
N GLU A 133 -14.89 37.16 -2.39
CA GLU A 133 -14.76 35.87 -1.70
C GLU A 133 -13.60 35.90 -0.69
N LEU A 134 -12.44 36.44 -1.08
CA LEU A 134 -11.29 36.59 -0.20
C LEU A 134 -11.61 37.49 1.00
N ASN A 135 -12.24 38.65 0.78
CA ASN A 135 -12.60 39.55 1.87
C ASN A 135 -13.56 38.90 2.86
N GLN A 136 -14.55 38.14 2.37
CA GLN A 136 -15.48 37.41 3.24
C GLN A 136 -14.76 36.31 4.06
N MET A 137 -13.83 35.57 3.45
CA MET A 137 -12.99 34.59 4.16
C MET A 137 -12.15 35.24 5.26
N VAL A 138 -11.54 36.40 4.97
CA VAL A 138 -10.70 37.13 5.94
C VAL A 138 -11.54 37.61 7.11
N VAL A 139 -12.69 38.23 6.86
CA VAL A 139 -13.60 38.69 7.92
C VAL A 139 -14.06 37.52 8.78
N PHE A 140 -14.39 36.39 8.16
CA PHE A 140 -14.78 35.17 8.87
C PHE A 140 -13.65 34.65 9.77
N LEU A 141 -12.45 34.42 9.23
CA LEU A 141 -11.32 33.89 9.98
C LEU A 141 -10.85 34.84 11.10
N ALA A 142 -10.86 36.15 10.86
CA ALA A 142 -10.50 37.15 11.86
C ALA A 142 -11.49 37.17 13.05
N SER A 143 -12.74 36.77 12.82
CA SER A 143 -13.77 36.73 13.87
C SER A 143 -13.69 35.49 14.77
N LEU A 144 -12.97 34.43 14.37
CA LEU A 144 -12.83 33.20 15.16
C LEU A 144 -11.92 33.40 16.39
N PRO A 145 -12.27 32.85 17.57
CA PRO A 145 -13.37 31.90 17.82
C PRO A 145 -14.74 32.56 18.15
N ASN A 146 -14.80 33.90 18.20
CA ASN A 146 -15.95 34.66 18.67
C ASN A 146 -17.01 34.95 17.59
N ALA A 147 -16.97 34.25 16.46
CA ALA A 147 -18.01 34.36 15.45
C ALA A 147 -19.35 33.97 16.10
N ASP A 148 -20.33 34.89 16.15
CA ASP A 148 -21.72 34.55 16.49
C ASP A 148 -22.28 33.68 15.36
N LEU A 149 -21.94 32.39 15.40
CA LEU A 149 -22.50 31.37 14.52
C LEU A 149 -23.96 31.19 14.96
N GLU A 150 -24.90 31.93 14.37
CA GLU A 150 -26.32 31.56 14.48
C GLU A 150 -26.46 30.15 13.90
N ALA A 151 -26.42 29.15 14.79
CA ALA A 151 -26.74 27.78 14.46
C ALA A 151 -28.20 27.77 14.00
N SER A 152 -28.43 27.47 12.73
CA SER A 152 -29.76 27.15 12.26
C SER A 152 -30.25 25.94 13.07
N ASP A 153 -31.31 26.15 13.86
CA ASP A 153 -31.96 25.13 14.65
C ASP A 153 -32.25 23.87 13.82
N GLY A 154 -31.66 22.76 14.27
CA GLY A 154 -32.14 21.39 14.16
C GLY A 154 -33.06 21.02 12.98
N GLU A 155 -32.48 20.82 11.81
CA GLU A 155 -32.81 19.72 10.90
C GLU A 155 -31.49 19.29 10.23
N THR A 156 -31.24 17.99 10.14
CA THR A 156 -30.11 17.43 9.39
C THR A 156 -30.28 17.80 7.92
N THR A 157 -29.81 19.00 7.55
CA THR A 157 -29.71 19.43 6.17
C THR A 157 -28.72 18.51 5.49
N SER A 158 -29.21 17.73 4.52
CA SER A 158 -28.37 16.97 3.60
C SER A 158 -27.24 17.87 3.11
N VAL A 159 -26.00 17.44 3.29
CA VAL A 159 -24.83 18.12 2.71
C VAL A 159 -25.12 18.27 1.21
N VAL A 160 -25.33 19.50 0.74
CA VAL A 160 -25.37 19.77 -0.70
C VAL A 160 -23.93 19.63 -1.15
N LEU A 161 -23.54 18.42 -1.53
CA LEU A 161 -22.24 18.16 -2.15
C LEU A 161 -22.18 19.02 -3.42
N GLY A 162 -21.09 19.76 -3.62
CA GLY A 162 -20.88 20.53 -4.86
C GLY A 162 -20.96 19.62 -6.09
N GLU A 163 -21.28 20.17 -7.26
CA GLU A 163 -21.28 19.37 -8.50
C GLU A 163 -19.86 18.87 -8.82
N ALA A 164 -19.74 17.59 -9.17
CA ALA A 164 -18.47 17.01 -9.57
C ALA A 164 -17.93 17.70 -10.83
N PRO A 165 -16.62 17.98 -10.92
CA PRO A 165 -16.03 18.56 -12.11
C PRO A 165 -16.24 17.67 -13.34
N SER A 166 -16.69 18.24 -14.45
CA SER A 166 -16.85 17.52 -15.71
C SER A 166 -15.48 17.17 -16.31
N LEU A 167 -15.33 15.93 -16.78
CA LEU A 167 -14.18 15.45 -17.54
C LEU A 167 -14.62 15.04 -18.94
N THR A 168 -13.78 15.27 -19.94
CA THR A 168 -13.94 14.64 -21.26
C THR A 168 -13.69 13.14 -21.18
N ASP A 169 -14.14 12.36 -22.17
CA ASP A 169 -13.92 10.91 -22.20
C ASP A 169 -12.42 10.55 -22.22
N GLU A 170 -11.59 11.38 -22.88
CA GLU A 170 -10.13 11.21 -22.95
C GLU A 170 -9.48 11.46 -21.57
N GLU A 171 -9.81 12.59 -20.93
CA GLU A 171 -9.35 12.90 -19.58
C GLU A 171 -9.81 11.84 -18.56
N PHE A 172 -11.05 11.37 -18.66
CA PHE A 172 -11.58 10.34 -17.76
C PHE A 172 -10.83 9.02 -17.94
N SER A 173 -10.54 8.62 -19.18
CA SER A 173 -9.77 7.40 -19.47
C SER A 173 -8.32 7.51 -18.98
N GLU A 174 -7.67 8.65 -19.20
CA GLU A 174 -6.31 8.92 -18.72
C GLU A 174 -6.24 8.87 -17.19
N ALA A 175 -7.15 9.58 -16.51
CA ALA A 175 -7.23 9.59 -15.06
C ALA A 175 -7.55 8.21 -14.48
N THR A 176 -8.40 7.43 -15.16
CA THR A 176 -8.69 6.05 -14.78
C THR A 176 -7.41 5.20 -14.78
N GLN A 177 -6.62 5.27 -15.85
CA GLN A 177 -5.36 4.53 -15.94
C GLN A 177 -4.38 4.94 -14.84
N ILE A 178 -4.17 6.25 -14.63
CA ILE A 178 -3.31 6.77 -13.57
C ILE A 178 -3.78 6.28 -12.19
N PHE A 179 -5.09 6.33 -11.93
CA PHE A 179 -5.67 5.87 -10.67
C PHE A 179 -5.40 4.39 -10.43
N PHE A 180 -5.66 3.54 -11.43
CA PHE A 180 -5.44 2.10 -11.32
C PHE A 180 -3.96 1.77 -11.08
N ASP A 181 -3.06 2.43 -11.79
CA ASP A 181 -1.63 2.15 -11.72
C ASP A 181 -0.99 2.63 -10.41
N ARG A 182 -1.49 3.73 -9.83
CA ARG A 182 -0.78 4.47 -8.76
C ARG A 182 -1.57 4.65 -7.46
N CYS A 183 -2.90 4.58 -7.49
CA CYS A 183 -3.75 4.97 -6.36
C CYS A 183 -4.63 3.81 -5.84
N ALA A 184 -5.18 2.99 -6.72
CA ALA A 184 -6.17 1.96 -6.40
C ALA A 184 -5.64 0.93 -5.39
N GLY A 185 -4.33 0.65 -5.40
CA GLY A 185 -3.69 -0.21 -4.42
C GLY A 185 -3.96 0.23 -2.97
N CYS A 186 -3.83 1.53 -2.68
CA CYS A 186 -4.02 2.08 -1.34
C CYS A 186 -5.46 2.52 -1.05
N HIS A 187 -6.20 2.99 -2.06
CA HIS A 187 -7.52 3.60 -1.86
C HIS A 187 -8.71 2.72 -2.25
N GLY A 188 -8.47 1.54 -2.82
CA GLY A 188 -9.54 0.72 -3.42
C GLY A 188 -9.82 1.15 -4.86
N VAL A 189 -10.14 0.20 -5.71
CA VAL A 189 -10.64 0.48 -7.06
C VAL A 189 -11.96 1.26 -6.99
N LEU A 190 -12.83 0.87 -6.06
CA LEU A 190 -14.09 1.56 -5.79
C LEU A 190 -13.94 2.77 -4.85
N ARG A 191 -12.70 3.13 -4.49
CA ARG A 191 -12.35 4.28 -3.64
C ARG A 191 -12.91 4.24 -2.21
N ASN A 192 -13.29 3.06 -1.70
CA ASN A 192 -13.81 2.90 -0.33
C ASN A 192 -12.71 2.85 0.75
N GLY A 193 -11.45 3.02 0.35
CA GLY A 193 -10.29 2.94 1.25
C GLY A 193 -9.74 1.52 1.37
N ALA A 194 -8.45 1.44 1.67
CA ALA A 194 -7.77 0.22 2.07
C ALA A 194 -6.69 0.59 3.11
N THR A 195 -5.45 0.83 2.68
CA THR A 195 -4.44 1.45 3.57
C THR A 195 -4.58 2.96 3.63
N GLY A 196 -5.00 3.58 2.52
CA GLY A 196 -5.35 5.00 2.44
C GLY A 196 -6.84 5.22 2.72
N PRO A 197 -7.25 6.46 3.04
CA PRO A 197 -8.64 6.80 3.32
C PRO A 197 -9.54 6.62 2.09
N ALA A 198 -10.85 6.52 2.32
CA ALA A 198 -11.84 6.53 1.25
C ALA A 198 -11.77 7.84 0.44
N LEU A 199 -11.83 7.72 -0.88
CA LEU A 199 -11.84 8.82 -1.86
C LEU A 199 -13.17 8.86 -2.62
N THR A 200 -14.26 8.51 -1.94
CA THR A 200 -15.63 8.62 -2.47
C THR A 200 -16.02 10.10 -2.64
N PRO A 201 -16.95 10.42 -3.56
CA PRO A 201 -17.39 11.81 -3.78
C PRO A 201 -17.86 12.53 -2.52
N GLU A 202 -18.49 11.84 -1.55
CA GLU A 202 -18.89 12.45 -0.28
C GLU A 202 -17.69 13.02 0.52
N ASN A 203 -16.51 12.40 0.37
CA ASN A 203 -15.29 12.76 1.08
C ASN A 203 -14.41 13.73 0.28
N THR A 204 -14.47 13.67 -1.06
CA THR A 204 -13.61 14.46 -1.95
C THR A 204 -14.26 15.78 -2.37
N LEU A 205 -15.58 15.82 -2.64
CA LEU A 205 -16.26 17.06 -3.06
C LEU A 205 -16.14 18.20 -2.02
N PRO A 206 -16.29 17.96 -0.70
CA PRO A 206 -16.11 19.02 0.29
C PRO A 206 -14.66 19.54 0.39
N LYS A 207 -13.66 18.80 -0.12
CA LYS A 207 -12.25 19.20 -0.09
C LYS A 207 -11.85 20.10 -1.26
N GLY A 208 -12.64 20.06 -2.35
CA GLY A 208 -12.42 20.86 -3.55
C GLY A 208 -11.19 20.46 -4.37
N THR A 209 -11.24 20.74 -5.67
CA THR A 209 -10.20 20.33 -6.64
C THR A 209 -8.82 20.87 -6.28
N ALA A 210 -8.71 22.13 -5.90
CA ALA A 210 -7.40 22.76 -5.63
C ALA A 210 -6.69 22.13 -4.42
N GLY A 211 -7.44 21.87 -3.34
CA GLY A 211 -6.89 21.23 -2.14
C GLY A 211 -6.47 19.80 -2.43
N LEU A 212 -7.31 19.03 -3.14
CA LEU A 212 -6.98 17.66 -3.54
C LEU A 212 -5.77 17.60 -4.47
N ALA A 213 -5.65 18.50 -5.45
CA ALA A 213 -4.51 18.57 -6.36
C ALA A 213 -3.22 18.89 -5.61
N ALA A 214 -3.26 19.82 -4.65
CA ALA A 214 -2.12 20.14 -3.79
C ALA A 214 -1.69 18.92 -2.95
N ILE A 215 -2.64 18.17 -2.39
CA ILE A 215 -2.34 16.94 -1.63
C ILE A 215 -1.69 15.88 -2.54
N ILE A 216 -2.23 15.65 -3.74
CA ILE A 216 -1.71 14.67 -4.69
C ILE A 216 -0.29 15.05 -5.15
N TYR A 217 -0.06 16.34 -5.40
CA TYR A 217 1.22 16.84 -5.89
C TYR A 217 2.30 16.83 -4.79
N ASN A 218 1.96 17.28 -3.59
CA ASN A 218 2.91 17.49 -2.49
C ASN A 218 3.03 16.33 -1.49
N GLY A 219 2.12 15.36 -1.54
CA GLY A 219 2.07 14.25 -0.59
C GLY A 219 1.66 14.67 0.83
N THR A 220 1.67 13.73 1.76
CA THR A 220 1.45 13.99 3.19
C THR A 220 2.40 13.18 4.06
N PRO A 221 2.71 13.63 5.30
CA PRO A 221 3.52 12.86 6.25
C PRO A 221 2.92 11.50 6.64
N ARG A 222 1.63 11.26 6.34
CA ARG A 222 0.88 10.04 6.72
C ARG A 222 0.89 8.97 5.61
N GLY A 223 1.91 8.98 4.75
CA GLY A 223 2.17 7.93 3.76
C GLY A 223 1.65 8.21 2.35
N MET A 224 1.00 9.35 2.08
CA MET A 224 0.67 9.73 0.70
C MET A 224 1.93 10.23 -0.01
N PRO A 225 2.37 9.59 -1.11
CA PRO A 225 3.58 10.00 -1.82
C PRO A 225 3.46 11.40 -2.43
N ASP A 226 4.58 12.12 -2.48
CA ASP A 226 4.71 13.44 -3.11
C ASP A 226 4.98 13.33 -4.61
N TRP A 227 4.01 12.77 -5.34
CA TRP A 227 4.13 12.42 -6.76
C TRP A 227 4.68 13.53 -7.66
N GLY A 228 4.32 14.79 -7.37
CA GLY A 228 4.81 15.96 -8.09
C GLY A 228 6.29 16.23 -7.83
N LYS A 229 6.70 16.22 -6.56
CA LYS A 229 8.09 16.45 -6.15
C LYS A 229 9.04 15.33 -6.61
N GLN A 230 8.51 14.10 -6.72
CA GLN A 230 9.24 12.96 -7.31
C GLN A 230 9.32 13.02 -8.84
N GLY A 231 8.64 13.98 -9.49
CA GLY A 231 8.59 14.10 -10.95
C GLY A 231 7.76 13.00 -11.63
N ILE A 232 6.90 12.30 -10.88
CA ILE A 232 6.08 11.19 -11.35
C ILE A 232 4.76 11.68 -11.95
N LEU A 233 4.17 12.73 -11.39
CA LEU A 233 3.00 13.44 -11.93
C LEU A 233 3.33 14.91 -12.17
N THR A 234 2.83 15.46 -13.26
CA THR A 234 2.77 16.91 -13.51
C THR A 234 1.67 17.57 -12.67
N GLU A 235 1.71 18.89 -12.51
CA GLU A 235 0.63 19.64 -11.86
C GLU A 235 -0.72 19.43 -12.57
N ALA A 236 -0.71 19.35 -13.90
CA ALA A 236 -1.90 19.10 -14.70
C ALA A 236 -2.48 17.70 -14.46
N GLU A 237 -1.64 16.66 -14.37
CA GLU A 237 -2.09 15.31 -14.03
C GLU A 237 -2.60 15.25 -12.58
N ALA A 238 -1.98 15.96 -11.64
CA ALA A 238 -2.49 16.04 -10.26
C ALA A 238 -3.87 16.71 -10.19
N GLU A 239 -4.09 17.79 -10.96
CA GLU A 239 -5.40 18.43 -11.07
C GLU A 239 -6.43 17.53 -11.76
N LEU A 240 -6.04 16.83 -12.83
CA LEU A 240 -6.86 15.83 -13.51
C LEU A 240 -7.31 14.74 -12.53
N MET A 241 -6.38 14.21 -11.73
CA MET A 241 -6.68 13.21 -10.70
C MET A 241 -7.60 13.76 -9.62
N ALA A 242 -7.40 15.00 -9.19
CA ALA A 242 -8.29 15.67 -8.23
C ALA A 242 -9.73 15.80 -8.76
N LYS A 243 -9.91 16.15 -10.05
CA LYS A 243 -11.22 16.17 -10.71
C LYS A 243 -11.83 14.77 -10.81
N PHE A 244 -11.02 13.78 -11.17
CA PHE A 244 -11.46 12.39 -11.32
C PHE A 244 -11.97 11.77 -10.01
N ILE A 245 -11.29 11.99 -8.88
CA ILE A 245 -11.69 11.41 -7.60
C ILE A 245 -12.96 12.05 -7.00
N GLN A 246 -13.40 13.19 -7.54
CA GLN A 246 -14.67 13.85 -7.21
C GLN A 246 -15.87 13.33 -8.01
N ASN A 247 -15.62 12.58 -9.10
CA ASN A 247 -16.67 11.91 -9.87
C ASN A 247 -17.00 10.54 -9.25
N GLU A 248 -18.20 10.02 -9.49
CA GLU A 248 -18.54 8.64 -9.12
C GLU A 248 -17.53 7.66 -9.74
N PRO A 249 -16.97 6.71 -8.97
CA PRO A 249 -15.98 5.77 -9.49
C PRO A 249 -16.63 4.90 -10.57
N PRO A 250 -15.92 4.65 -11.70
CA PRO A 250 -16.42 3.69 -12.68
C PRO A 250 -16.53 2.33 -12.02
N GLN A 251 -17.66 1.66 -12.20
CA GLN A 251 -17.83 0.29 -11.74
C GLN A 251 -16.94 -0.62 -12.58
N PRO A 252 -15.92 -1.26 -11.98
CA PRO A 252 -15.04 -2.11 -12.75
C PRO A 252 -15.79 -3.39 -13.12
N VAL A 253 -15.39 -4.00 -14.23
CA VAL A 253 -16.07 -5.19 -14.74
C VAL A 253 -15.82 -6.39 -13.83
N GLU A 254 -16.87 -7.18 -13.64
CA GLU A 254 -16.76 -8.52 -13.05
C GLU A 254 -16.12 -9.49 -14.05
N MET A 255 -15.74 -10.68 -13.58
CA MET A 255 -15.25 -11.77 -14.41
C MET A 255 -16.12 -13.01 -14.22
N SER A 256 -16.81 -13.40 -15.29
CA SER A 256 -17.62 -14.62 -15.31
C SER A 256 -16.75 -15.86 -15.52
N LEU A 257 -17.27 -17.04 -15.16
CA LEU A 257 -16.61 -18.31 -15.42
C LEU A 257 -16.36 -18.53 -16.93
N ASP A 258 -17.32 -18.13 -17.78
CA ASP A 258 -17.18 -18.24 -19.24
C ASP A 258 -15.97 -17.44 -19.74
N GLN A 259 -15.75 -16.22 -19.24
CA GLN A 259 -14.56 -15.43 -19.58
C GLN A 259 -13.27 -16.07 -19.10
N MET A 260 -13.27 -16.75 -17.95
CA MET A 260 -12.10 -17.51 -17.49
C MET A 260 -11.82 -18.68 -18.41
N LEU A 261 -12.85 -19.46 -18.75
CA LEU A 261 -12.76 -20.61 -19.67
C LEU A 261 -12.31 -20.21 -21.08
N GLU A 262 -12.65 -19.00 -21.56
CA GLU A 262 -12.15 -18.46 -22.83
C GLU A 262 -10.62 -18.26 -22.84
N THR A 263 -10.02 -18.05 -21.67
CA THR A 263 -8.56 -17.89 -21.52
C THR A 263 -7.85 -19.17 -21.07
N TRP A 264 -8.60 -20.19 -20.66
CA TRP A 264 -8.06 -21.46 -20.21
C TRP A 264 -7.45 -22.22 -21.39
N ASN A 265 -6.20 -22.62 -21.23
CA ASN A 265 -5.45 -23.30 -22.28
C ASN A 265 -4.55 -24.38 -21.67
N VAL A 266 -4.84 -25.64 -22.00
CA VAL A 266 -3.97 -26.78 -21.70
C VAL A 266 -3.01 -26.97 -22.87
N ILE A 267 -1.74 -26.65 -22.62
CA ILE A 267 -0.67 -26.70 -23.64
C ILE A 267 -0.16 -28.13 -23.79
N VAL A 268 0.01 -28.85 -22.68
CA VAL A 268 0.39 -30.27 -22.64
C VAL A 268 -0.68 -31.07 -21.86
N PRO A 269 -1.52 -31.86 -22.56
CA PRO A 269 -2.53 -32.73 -21.95
C PRO A 269 -1.92 -33.74 -20.97
N LEU A 270 -2.68 -34.18 -19.96
CA LEU A 270 -2.17 -35.07 -18.91
C LEU A 270 -1.57 -36.37 -19.46
N GLU A 271 -2.21 -36.95 -20.47
CA GLU A 271 -1.78 -38.18 -21.13
C GLU A 271 -0.45 -38.07 -21.88
N ASP A 272 -0.03 -36.85 -22.23
CA ASP A 272 1.20 -36.56 -22.96
C ASP A 272 2.35 -36.13 -22.02
N ARG A 273 2.07 -35.95 -20.72
CA ARG A 273 3.08 -35.54 -19.74
C ARG A 273 4.02 -36.69 -19.38
N PRO A 274 5.26 -36.39 -18.95
CA PRO A 274 6.17 -37.41 -18.46
C PRO A 274 5.57 -38.18 -17.28
N THR A 275 5.79 -39.50 -17.23
CA THR A 275 5.41 -40.33 -16.08
C THR A 275 6.53 -40.43 -15.04
N GLU A 276 7.71 -39.93 -15.37
CA GLU A 276 8.91 -39.80 -14.54
C GLU A 276 9.73 -38.60 -15.03
N PRO A 277 10.65 -38.02 -14.22
CA PRO A 277 11.54 -36.96 -14.67
C PRO A 277 12.33 -37.37 -15.93
N GLN A 278 12.35 -36.51 -16.94
CA GLN A 278 13.08 -36.72 -18.20
C GLN A 278 14.53 -36.22 -18.14
N HIS A 279 14.98 -35.73 -16.98
CA HIS A 279 16.34 -35.24 -16.75
C HIS A 279 16.89 -35.80 -15.43
N ASP A 280 18.21 -35.71 -15.26
CA ASP A 280 18.91 -36.20 -14.06
C ASP A 280 19.15 -35.12 -12.97
N ARG A 281 18.60 -33.90 -13.12
CA ARG A 281 18.73 -32.79 -12.16
C ARG A 281 17.91 -33.03 -10.87
N ASP A 282 18.37 -32.51 -9.73
CA ASP A 282 17.59 -32.49 -8.48
C ASP A 282 16.51 -31.40 -8.56
N TRP A 283 15.38 -31.73 -9.19
CA TRP A 283 14.27 -30.80 -9.37
C TRP A 283 13.64 -30.37 -8.04
N GLU A 284 13.78 -31.15 -6.96
CA GLU A 284 13.34 -30.73 -5.63
C GLU A 284 14.21 -29.58 -5.09
N ASN A 285 15.44 -29.41 -5.60
CA ASN A 285 16.30 -28.28 -5.29
C ASN A 285 16.23 -27.16 -6.34
N PHE A 286 15.27 -27.19 -7.27
CA PHE A 286 15.06 -26.04 -8.16
C PHE A 286 14.53 -24.82 -7.41
N PHE A 287 14.89 -23.66 -7.94
CA PHE A 287 14.34 -22.37 -7.54
C PHE A 287 13.51 -21.79 -8.67
N ALA A 288 12.26 -21.46 -8.36
CA ALA A 288 11.45 -20.59 -9.20
C ALA A 288 11.70 -19.13 -8.81
N VAL A 289 12.40 -18.38 -9.66
CA VAL A 289 12.76 -16.98 -9.43
C VAL A 289 11.93 -16.07 -10.32
N THR A 290 11.18 -15.16 -9.72
CA THR A 290 10.38 -14.17 -10.43
C THR A 290 11.27 -13.14 -11.10
N LEU A 291 11.15 -12.99 -12.42
CA LEU A 291 11.72 -11.89 -13.21
C LEU A 291 10.60 -10.89 -13.51
N ARG A 292 10.42 -9.94 -12.58
CA ARG A 292 9.19 -9.17 -12.42
C ARG A 292 8.79 -8.45 -13.71
N ASP A 293 9.61 -7.51 -14.16
CA ASP A 293 9.25 -6.61 -15.26
C ASP A 293 9.31 -7.30 -16.63
N ALA A 294 10.02 -8.43 -16.72
CA ALA A 294 10.04 -9.29 -17.90
C ALA A 294 8.78 -10.18 -18.03
N GLY A 295 7.97 -10.30 -16.97
CA GLY A 295 6.80 -11.19 -16.97
C GLY A 295 7.16 -12.68 -17.06
N GLN A 296 8.26 -13.05 -16.41
CA GLN A 296 8.87 -14.36 -16.54
C GLN A 296 9.20 -14.97 -15.18
N VAL A 297 9.41 -16.29 -15.17
CA VAL A 297 10.02 -17.02 -14.06
C VAL A 297 11.24 -17.77 -14.57
N ALA A 298 12.40 -17.53 -13.97
CA ALA A 298 13.59 -18.34 -14.18
C ALA A 298 13.51 -19.60 -13.30
N ILE A 299 13.68 -20.77 -13.92
CA ILE A 299 13.90 -22.03 -13.21
C ILE A 299 15.40 -22.23 -13.11
N ILE A 300 15.92 -22.16 -11.89
CA ILE A 300 17.35 -22.23 -11.61
C ILE A 300 17.65 -23.50 -10.81
N ASP A 301 18.66 -24.25 -11.26
CA ASP A 301 19.16 -25.42 -10.56
C ASP A 301 19.92 -25.01 -9.29
N GLY A 302 19.44 -25.47 -8.13
CA GLY A 302 19.98 -25.06 -6.83
C GLY A 302 21.36 -25.63 -6.51
N ASP A 303 21.82 -26.65 -7.23
CA ASP A 303 23.15 -27.27 -7.01
C ASP A 303 24.22 -26.64 -7.90
N THR A 304 23.84 -26.21 -9.11
CA THR A 304 24.78 -25.74 -10.15
C THR A 304 24.68 -24.26 -10.47
N TYR A 305 23.61 -23.60 -9.99
CA TYR A 305 23.25 -22.21 -10.31
C TYR A 305 22.94 -21.97 -11.81
N GLU A 306 22.75 -23.04 -12.59
CA GLU A 306 22.35 -22.97 -13.99
C GLU A 306 20.91 -22.46 -14.10
N VAL A 307 20.69 -21.42 -14.90
CA VAL A 307 19.33 -21.04 -15.35
C VAL A 307 18.88 -22.06 -16.39
N VAL A 308 18.12 -23.07 -15.95
CA VAL A 308 17.64 -24.18 -16.78
C VAL A 308 16.66 -23.69 -17.85
N ASN A 309 15.75 -22.79 -17.47
CA ASN A 309 14.83 -22.15 -18.40
C ASN A 309 14.36 -20.79 -17.87
N THR A 310 13.88 -19.92 -18.77
CA THR A 310 13.14 -18.71 -18.43
C THR A 310 11.76 -18.78 -19.08
N VAL A 311 10.75 -19.01 -18.24
CA VAL A 311 9.38 -19.34 -18.67
C VAL A 311 8.52 -18.07 -18.70
N ASN A 312 7.78 -17.86 -19.78
CA ASN A 312 6.80 -16.76 -19.89
C ASN A 312 5.49 -17.15 -19.19
N THR A 313 5.16 -16.49 -18.08
CA THR A 313 4.05 -16.92 -17.19
C THR A 313 2.95 -15.87 -17.04
N GLY A 314 3.23 -14.58 -17.18
CA GLY A 314 2.25 -13.50 -17.05
C GLY A 314 2.92 -12.16 -16.72
N TYR A 315 2.16 -11.07 -16.56
CA TYR A 315 2.74 -9.78 -16.21
C TYR A 315 3.09 -9.67 -14.72
N ALA A 316 4.33 -9.26 -14.41
CA ALA A 316 4.80 -9.02 -13.04
C ALA A 316 4.39 -10.12 -12.07
N VAL A 317 4.92 -11.34 -12.27
CA VAL A 317 4.66 -12.49 -11.39
C VAL A 317 4.85 -12.10 -9.93
N HIS A 318 3.92 -12.51 -9.06
CA HIS A 318 3.96 -12.13 -7.65
C HIS A 318 4.57 -13.24 -6.79
N ILE A 319 4.10 -14.47 -6.95
CA ILE A 319 4.59 -15.63 -6.21
C ILE A 319 4.63 -16.88 -7.09
N SER A 320 5.47 -17.82 -6.69
CA SER A 320 5.38 -19.22 -7.08
C SER A 320 4.96 -20.07 -5.88
N ARG A 321 4.15 -21.09 -6.14
CA ARG A 321 3.85 -22.19 -5.22
C ARG A 321 4.08 -23.51 -5.89
N MET A 322 4.21 -24.55 -5.09
CA MET A 322 4.40 -25.91 -5.57
C MET A 322 3.13 -26.72 -5.31
N SER A 323 2.85 -27.67 -6.20
CA SER A 323 1.95 -28.76 -5.88
C SER A 323 2.50 -29.57 -4.71
N ALA A 324 1.66 -30.38 -4.08
CA ALA A 324 2.02 -31.17 -2.90
C ALA A 324 3.16 -32.18 -3.19
N THR A 325 3.27 -32.64 -4.43
CA THR A 325 4.40 -33.49 -4.87
C THR A 325 5.66 -32.72 -5.24
N GLY A 326 5.57 -31.39 -5.41
CA GLY A 326 6.64 -30.57 -5.98
C GLY A 326 6.83 -30.70 -7.49
N ARG A 327 6.07 -31.57 -8.16
CA ARG A 327 6.15 -31.74 -9.62
C ARG A 327 5.71 -30.49 -10.36
N TYR A 328 4.64 -29.84 -9.92
CA TYR A 328 4.10 -28.69 -10.61
C TYR A 328 4.40 -27.39 -9.87
N ILE A 329 4.78 -26.35 -10.62
CA ILE A 329 4.93 -24.99 -10.11
C ILE A 329 3.76 -24.14 -10.60
N TYR A 330 2.99 -23.60 -9.66
CA TYR A 330 1.97 -22.59 -9.91
C TYR A 330 2.58 -21.21 -9.82
N THR A 331 2.41 -20.39 -10.85
CA THR A 331 2.93 -19.02 -10.88
C THR A 331 1.81 -18.03 -11.21
N ILE A 332 1.55 -17.08 -10.31
CA ILE A 332 0.45 -16.13 -10.46
C ILE A 332 0.99 -14.74 -10.79
N GLY A 333 0.58 -14.22 -11.95
CA GLY A 333 0.80 -12.84 -12.38
C GLY A 333 -0.04 -11.85 -11.58
N ARG A 334 0.47 -10.63 -11.39
CA ARG A 334 -0.33 -9.54 -10.80
C ARG A 334 -1.56 -9.19 -11.65
N ASP A 335 -1.51 -9.51 -12.94
CA ASP A 335 -2.61 -9.44 -13.88
C ASP A 335 -3.66 -10.56 -13.70
N GLY A 336 -3.50 -11.48 -12.75
CA GLY A 336 -4.45 -12.56 -12.53
C GLY A 336 -4.35 -13.72 -13.52
N LYS A 337 -3.26 -13.79 -14.29
CA LYS A 337 -2.92 -14.96 -15.11
C LYS A 337 -2.14 -15.97 -14.28
N LEU A 338 -2.68 -17.18 -14.16
CA LEU A 338 -2.02 -18.33 -13.57
C LEU A 338 -1.36 -19.17 -14.66
N ALA A 339 -0.12 -19.60 -14.43
CA ALA A 339 0.58 -20.57 -15.27
C ALA A 339 1.08 -21.76 -14.44
N LEU A 340 0.96 -22.96 -15.03
CA LEU A 340 1.43 -24.23 -14.48
C LEU A 340 2.68 -24.68 -15.22
N ILE A 341 3.76 -24.98 -14.50
CA ILE A 341 5.03 -25.48 -15.06
C ILE A 341 5.25 -26.91 -14.57
N ASP A 342 5.66 -27.83 -15.45
CA ASP A 342 6.01 -29.22 -15.09
C ASP A 342 7.52 -29.35 -14.93
N THR A 343 7.99 -29.64 -13.71
CA THR A 343 9.43 -29.77 -13.42
C THR A 343 10.03 -31.05 -13.98
N TRP A 344 9.24 -32.02 -14.44
CA TRP A 344 9.73 -33.31 -14.93
C TRP A 344 10.03 -33.33 -16.42
N MET A 345 9.67 -32.29 -17.17
CA MET A 345 10.02 -32.21 -18.59
C MET A 345 11.54 -32.07 -18.77
N GLU A 346 12.09 -32.54 -19.89
CA GLU A 346 13.52 -32.41 -20.23
C GLU A 346 14.05 -30.99 -19.98
N VAL A 347 13.25 -30.00 -20.38
CA VAL A 347 13.38 -28.59 -19.97
C VAL A 347 12.04 -28.19 -19.33
N PRO A 348 12.01 -27.86 -18.03
CA PRO A 348 10.79 -27.41 -17.36
C PRO A 348 10.17 -26.21 -18.06
N ASP A 349 8.91 -26.31 -18.44
CA ASP A 349 8.19 -25.24 -19.15
C ASP A 349 6.69 -25.26 -18.80
N LYS A 350 6.00 -24.21 -19.23
CA LYS A 350 4.57 -24.00 -19.00
C LYS A 350 3.73 -25.01 -19.77
N ILE A 351 2.88 -25.73 -19.05
CA ILE A 351 2.01 -26.80 -19.57
C ILE A 351 0.52 -26.45 -19.55
N ALA A 352 0.12 -25.44 -18.78
CA ALA A 352 -1.25 -24.91 -18.77
C ALA A 352 -1.27 -23.45 -18.31
N GLU A 353 -2.30 -22.71 -18.69
CA GLU A 353 -2.54 -21.36 -18.21
C GLU A 353 -4.03 -20.99 -18.19
N VAL A 354 -4.40 -20.04 -17.34
CA VAL A 354 -5.74 -19.46 -17.26
C VAL A 354 -5.68 -18.06 -16.64
N LYS A 355 -6.57 -17.15 -17.04
CA LYS A 355 -6.77 -15.86 -16.36
C LYS A 355 -8.06 -15.89 -15.56
N VAL A 356 -7.95 -15.70 -14.25
CA VAL A 356 -9.07 -15.81 -13.29
C VAL A 356 -9.32 -14.52 -12.50
N CYS A 357 -8.44 -13.53 -12.65
CA CYS A 357 -8.61 -12.20 -12.10
C CYS A 357 -8.16 -11.12 -13.11
N TYR A 358 -8.54 -9.87 -12.83
CA TYR A 358 -7.87 -8.71 -13.41
C TYR A 358 -6.68 -8.26 -12.55
N ASP A 359 -6.79 -8.45 -11.22
CA ASP A 359 -5.71 -8.22 -10.26
C ASP A 359 -5.67 -9.39 -9.25
N ALA A 360 -4.51 -10.05 -9.11
CA ALA A 360 -4.29 -11.17 -8.19
C ALA A 360 -2.93 -11.13 -7.48
N ARG A 361 -2.82 -11.80 -6.34
CA ARG A 361 -1.54 -11.91 -5.61
C ARG A 361 -1.25 -13.31 -5.08
N SER A 362 -2.26 -14.16 -4.88
CA SER A 362 -2.06 -15.45 -4.22
C SER A 362 -2.58 -16.62 -5.04
N VAL A 363 -1.87 -17.73 -4.89
CA VAL A 363 -2.23 -19.06 -5.38
C VAL A 363 -1.75 -20.07 -4.33
N ASP A 364 -2.45 -21.19 -4.18
CA ASP A 364 -1.93 -22.39 -3.51
C ASP A 364 -2.56 -23.65 -4.13
N GLY A 365 -1.95 -24.82 -3.88
CA GLY A 365 -2.46 -26.14 -4.27
C GLY A 365 -3.09 -26.88 -3.08
N SER A 366 -3.85 -27.94 -3.33
CA SER A 366 -4.27 -28.85 -2.27
C SER A 366 -3.11 -29.75 -1.83
N LYS A 367 -2.86 -29.82 -0.52
CA LYS A 367 -1.75 -30.58 0.08
C LYS A 367 -2.17 -31.78 0.94
N TYR A 368 -3.44 -31.87 1.32
CA TYR A 368 -3.89 -32.85 2.29
C TYR A 368 -3.89 -34.28 1.74
N ASN A 369 -3.31 -35.20 2.51
CA ASN A 369 -3.42 -36.64 2.32
C ASN A 369 -3.58 -37.30 3.69
N GLY A 370 -4.77 -37.84 3.96
CA GLY A 370 -5.10 -38.38 5.28
C GLY A 370 -6.43 -39.12 5.33
N GLU A 371 -7.02 -39.18 6.53
CA GLU A 371 -8.25 -39.96 6.79
C GLU A 371 -9.46 -39.45 5.98
N GLU A 372 -9.52 -38.15 5.69
CA GLU A 372 -10.59 -37.53 4.90
C GLU A 372 -10.41 -37.74 3.38
N GLY A 373 -9.27 -38.30 2.93
CA GLY A 373 -8.97 -38.58 1.53
C GLY A 373 -7.58 -38.15 1.08
N ASP A 374 -7.27 -38.46 -0.18
CA ASP A 374 -6.03 -38.03 -0.84
C ASP A 374 -6.37 -36.91 -1.83
N PHE A 375 -5.93 -35.70 -1.51
CA PHE A 375 -6.11 -34.49 -2.32
C PHE A 375 -4.79 -33.98 -2.88
N THR A 376 -3.75 -34.82 -2.85
CA THR A 376 -2.43 -34.48 -3.40
C THR A 376 -2.58 -34.05 -4.87
N ASP A 377 -2.21 -32.80 -5.15
CA ASP A 377 -2.22 -32.19 -6.50
C ASP A 377 -3.59 -32.10 -7.20
N LEU A 378 -4.69 -32.43 -6.51
CA LEU A 378 -6.01 -32.48 -7.15
C LEU A 378 -6.54 -31.10 -7.52
N TYR A 379 -6.32 -30.09 -6.67
CA TYR A 379 -6.92 -28.78 -6.84
C TYR A 379 -5.90 -27.65 -6.66
N ALA A 380 -6.25 -26.50 -7.21
CA ALA A 380 -5.59 -25.23 -6.93
C ALA A 380 -6.63 -24.15 -6.65
N ILE A 381 -6.20 -23.09 -5.96
CA ILE A 381 -7.00 -21.93 -5.62
C ILE A 381 -6.22 -20.65 -5.94
N VAL A 382 -6.88 -19.65 -6.53
CA VAL A 382 -6.32 -18.32 -6.76
C VAL A 382 -7.14 -17.28 -6.02
N GLY A 383 -6.45 -16.38 -5.29
CA GLY A 383 -7.03 -15.24 -4.61
C GLY A 383 -6.91 -13.97 -5.44
N CYS A 384 -8.04 -13.31 -5.67
CA CYS A 384 -8.11 -12.09 -6.45
C CYS A 384 -8.28 -10.85 -5.56
N TYR A 385 -7.63 -9.76 -5.96
CA TYR A 385 -7.97 -8.42 -5.50
C TYR A 385 -9.16 -7.88 -6.29
N TRP A 386 -9.14 -8.07 -7.62
CA TRP A 386 -10.26 -7.71 -8.47
C TRP A 386 -10.58 -8.77 -9.54
N PRO A 387 -11.84 -9.24 -9.65
CA PRO A 387 -12.93 -8.98 -8.69
C PRO A 387 -12.62 -9.52 -7.28
N PRO A 388 -13.28 -9.05 -6.22
CA PRO A 388 -13.10 -9.57 -4.87
C PRO A 388 -13.72 -10.98 -4.77
N HIS A 389 -12.93 -11.98 -5.16
CA HIS A 389 -13.29 -13.40 -5.12
C HIS A 389 -12.04 -14.28 -4.99
N PHE A 390 -12.27 -15.57 -4.79
CA PHE A 390 -11.29 -16.61 -5.10
C PHE A 390 -11.89 -17.64 -6.06
N VAL A 391 -11.02 -18.32 -6.81
CA VAL A 391 -11.40 -19.29 -7.84
C VAL A 391 -10.73 -20.62 -7.55
N MET A 392 -11.53 -21.68 -7.50
CA MET A 392 -11.06 -23.07 -7.38
C MET A 392 -11.04 -23.72 -8.76
N MET A 393 -9.99 -24.50 -8.98
CA MET A 393 -9.69 -25.12 -10.27
C MET A 393 -9.02 -26.47 -10.09
N ASP A 394 -8.98 -27.25 -11.17
CA ASP A 394 -8.23 -28.50 -11.21
C ASP A 394 -6.72 -28.21 -11.13
N GLY A 395 -6.01 -28.89 -10.24
CA GLY A 395 -4.60 -28.63 -9.95
C GLY A 395 -3.66 -29.00 -11.09
N GLN A 396 -4.10 -29.86 -12.01
CA GLN A 396 -3.24 -30.39 -13.07
C GLN A 396 -3.54 -29.76 -14.42
N THR A 397 -4.74 -29.27 -14.67
CA THR A 397 -5.17 -28.67 -15.94
C THR A 397 -5.43 -27.17 -15.83
N LEU A 398 -5.63 -26.65 -14.62
CA LEU A 398 -6.11 -25.30 -14.33
C LEU A 398 -7.52 -25.01 -14.85
N GLU A 399 -8.36 -26.01 -15.12
CA GLU A 399 -9.76 -25.78 -15.48
C GLU A 399 -10.49 -25.09 -14.32
N PRO A 400 -10.96 -23.83 -14.47
CA PRO A 400 -11.73 -23.16 -13.43
C PRO A 400 -13.15 -23.72 -13.43
N PHE A 401 -13.72 -23.96 -12.25
CA PHE A 401 -15.09 -24.48 -12.15
C PHE A 401 -15.93 -23.89 -11.01
N LYS A 402 -15.31 -23.22 -10.03
CA LYS A 402 -16.03 -22.62 -8.91
C LYS A 402 -15.43 -21.26 -8.52
N ILE A 403 -16.30 -20.27 -8.39
CA ILE A 403 -15.97 -18.90 -7.98
C ILE A 403 -16.73 -18.59 -6.69
N VAL A 404 -16.06 -17.99 -5.71
CA VAL A 404 -16.68 -17.54 -4.46
C VAL A 404 -16.34 -16.07 -4.23
N SER A 405 -17.36 -15.21 -4.21
CA SER A 405 -17.23 -13.79 -3.88
C SER A 405 -16.81 -13.60 -2.43
N THR A 406 -15.91 -12.65 -2.19
CA THR A 406 -15.43 -12.28 -0.86
C THR A 406 -16.03 -10.97 -0.36
N ARG A 407 -16.90 -10.32 -1.15
CA ARG A 407 -17.76 -9.22 -0.67
C ARG A 407 -18.56 -9.68 0.55
N SER A 408 -18.28 -9.08 1.69
CA SER A 408 -18.84 -9.45 2.98
C SER A 408 -18.90 -8.24 3.92
N TYR A 409 -19.14 -8.48 5.19
CA TYR A 409 -19.20 -7.45 6.23
C TYR A 409 -17.90 -7.46 7.03
N THR A 410 -17.46 -6.29 7.47
CA THR A 410 -16.33 -6.15 8.40
C THR A 410 -16.65 -6.88 9.71
N TYR A 411 -15.65 -7.56 10.28
CA TYR A 411 -15.86 -8.36 11.50
C TYR A 411 -16.20 -7.50 12.73
N ASP A 412 -15.74 -6.25 12.77
CA ASP A 412 -15.80 -5.34 13.91
C ASP A 412 -17.05 -4.45 13.89
N THR A 413 -17.35 -3.82 12.75
CA THR A 413 -18.45 -2.86 12.60
C THR A 413 -19.68 -3.43 11.91
N GLU A 414 -19.61 -4.66 11.39
CA GLU A 414 -20.65 -5.27 10.54
C GLU A 414 -21.07 -4.36 9.37
N GLU A 415 -20.13 -3.59 8.82
CA GLU A 415 -20.37 -2.72 7.67
C GLU A 415 -20.07 -3.47 6.39
N TYR A 416 -20.95 -3.33 5.40
CA TYR A 416 -20.74 -3.95 4.10
C TYR A 416 -19.52 -3.35 3.41
N HIS A 417 -18.57 -4.19 3.01
CA HIS A 417 -17.38 -3.77 2.28
C HIS A 417 -17.42 -4.34 0.85
N PRO A 418 -17.44 -3.49 -0.20
CA PRO A 418 -17.64 -3.92 -1.59
C PRO A 418 -16.38 -4.46 -2.27
N GLU A 419 -15.20 -4.28 -1.65
CA GLU A 419 -13.90 -4.70 -2.18
C GLU A 419 -13.01 -5.45 -1.16
N PRO A 420 -13.45 -6.55 -0.50
CA PRO A 420 -12.59 -7.30 0.42
C PRO A 420 -11.65 -8.22 -0.37
N ARG A 421 -10.39 -7.82 -0.48
CA ARG A 421 -9.38 -8.47 -1.29
C ARG A 421 -8.89 -9.75 -0.63
N VAL A 422 -8.63 -10.76 -1.45
CA VAL A 422 -7.96 -11.98 -0.97
C VAL A 422 -6.46 -11.72 -0.87
N ALA A 423 -5.90 -11.84 0.34
CA ALA A 423 -4.47 -11.70 0.58
C ALA A 423 -3.77 -13.07 0.52
N ALA A 424 -3.03 -13.49 1.54
CA ALA A 424 -2.40 -14.81 1.56
C ALA A 424 -3.44 -15.94 1.56
N ILE A 425 -3.06 -17.03 0.88
CA ILE A 425 -3.71 -18.33 0.95
C ILE A 425 -2.64 -19.34 1.37
N VAL A 426 -2.99 -20.23 2.30
CA VAL A 426 -2.16 -21.39 2.67
C VAL A 426 -3.01 -22.66 2.68
N ALA A 427 -2.43 -23.79 2.31
CA ALA A 427 -3.06 -25.10 2.45
C ALA A 427 -2.81 -25.70 3.84
N SER A 428 -3.87 -26.17 4.50
CA SER A 428 -3.76 -26.89 5.78
C SER A 428 -3.05 -28.23 5.59
N HIS A 429 -2.20 -28.59 6.55
CA HIS A 429 -1.54 -29.90 6.64
C HIS A 429 -2.38 -30.93 7.40
N ASN A 430 -3.35 -30.48 8.19
CA ASN A 430 -4.12 -31.32 9.11
C ASN A 430 -5.53 -31.63 8.61
N LYS A 431 -6.03 -30.84 7.66
CA LYS A 431 -7.37 -30.96 7.08
C LYS A 431 -7.36 -30.66 5.59
N PRO A 432 -8.34 -31.20 4.83
CA PRO A 432 -8.56 -30.84 3.43
C PRO A 432 -9.17 -29.43 3.29
N GLU A 433 -8.47 -28.42 3.78
CA GLU A 433 -8.89 -27.01 3.81
C GLU A 433 -7.81 -26.08 3.26
N TRP A 434 -8.22 -25.02 2.57
CA TRP A 434 -7.39 -23.82 2.40
C TRP A 434 -7.78 -22.77 3.43
N ILE A 435 -6.79 -22.03 3.92
CA ILE A 435 -6.95 -20.87 4.79
C ILE A 435 -6.76 -19.61 3.95
N VAL A 436 -7.82 -18.81 3.84
CA VAL A 436 -7.90 -17.66 2.92
C VAL A 436 -8.07 -16.37 3.73
N ASN A 437 -7.12 -15.44 3.63
CA ASN A 437 -7.20 -14.14 4.28
C ASN A 437 -8.06 -13.16 3.48
N ILE A 438 -9.11 -12.61 4.11
CA ILE A 438 -9.96 -11.57 3.53
C ILE A 438 -9.61 -10.24 4.20
N LYS A 439 -8.88 -9.40 3.46
CA LYS A 439 -8.11 -8.27 3.98
C LYS A 439 -8.97 -7.21 4.68
N GLU A 440 -9.84 -6.53 3.95
CA GLU A 440 -10.51 -5.32 4.45
C GLU A 440 -11.58 -5.63 5.49
N THR A 441 -12.20 -6.81 5.41
CA THR A 441 -13.22 -7.27 6.37
C THR A 441 -12.64 -7.96 7.60
N GLY A 442 -11.35 -8.31 7.57
CA GLY A 442 -10.64 -8.86 8.72
C GLY A 442 -11.07 -10.26 9.11
N GLN A 443 -11.30 -11.11 8.10
CA GLN A 443 -11.77 -12.48 8.28
C GLN A 443 -10.77 -13.48 7.70
N VAL A 444 -10.60 -14.61 8.38
CA VAL A 444 -9.89 -15.78 7.86
C VAL A 444 -10.91 -16.85 7.53
N TRP A 445 -10.95 -17.29 6.27
CA TRP A 445 -11.91 -18.28 5.81
C TRP A 445 -11.23 -19.64 5.66
N LEU A 446 -11.74 -20.65 6.37
CA LEU A 446 -11.38 -22.05 6.17
C LEU A 446 -12.30 -22.62 5.09
N VAL A 447 -11.74 -22.94 3.94
CA VAL A 447 -12.45 -23.42 2.75
C VAL A 447 -12.20 -24.91 2.59
N ASP A 448 -13.17 -25.72 3.00
CA ASP A 448 -13.14 -27.18 2.89
C ASP A 448 -13.35 -27.62 1.44
N TYR A 449 -12.43 -28.42 0.92
CA TYR A 449 -12.43 -28.93 -0.45
C TYR A 449 -12.73 -30.43 -0.59
N THR A 450 -13.26 -31.09 0.44
CA THR A 450 -13.77 -32.48 0.36
C THR A 450 -14.92 -32.61 -0.63
N ASP A 451 -15.85 -31.66 -0.62
CA ASP A 451 -16.86 -31.44 -1.65
C ASP A 451 -16.63 -30.08 -2.32
N ILE A 452 -15.65 -30.04 -3.23
CA ILE A 452 -15.22 -28.80 -3.91
C ILE A 452 -16.34 -28.09 -4.70
N LEU A 453 -17.41 -28.80 -5.07
CA LEU A 453 -18.56 -28.19 -5.76
C LEU A 453 -19.53 -27.52 -4.76
N ASN A 454 -19.57 -27.99 -3.52
CA ASN A 454 -20.38 -27.48 -2.42
C ASN A 454 -19.50 -27.18 -1.19
N PRO A 455 -18.50 -26.29 -1.31
CA PRO A 455 -17.51 -26.10 -0.26
C PRO A 455 -18.17 -25.59 1.02
N THR A 456 -17.79 -26.19 2.15
CA THR A 456 -18.11 -25.61 3.45
C THR A 456 -17.08 -24.53 3.75
N ILE A 457 -17.56 -23.33 4.14
CA ILE A 457 -16.69 -22.22 4.47
C ILE A 457 -16.96 -21.79 5.91
N LYS A 458 -15.95 -21.92 6.78
CA LYS A 458 -15.99 -21.37 8.13
C LYS A 458 -15.30 -20.01 8.11
N MET A 459 -16.04 -18.95 8.44
CA MET A 459 -15.50 -17.60 8.56
C MET A 459 -15.07 -17.37 10.02
N ILE A 460 -13.79 -17.09 10.23
CA ILE A 460 -13.22 -16.75 11.53
C ILE A 460 -13.00 -15.23 11.54
N GLU A 461 -13.62 -14.56 12.50
CA GLU A 461 -13.37 -13.15 12.77
C GLU A 461 -11.98 -13.00 13.38
N ALA A 462 -11.14 -12.14 12.82
CA ALA A 462 -9.76 -11.95 13.26
C ALA A 462 -9.47 -10.46 13.52
N GLU A 463 -8.88 -9.76 12.55
CA GLU A 463 -8.55 -8.35 12.63
C GLU A 463 -8.47 -7.77 11.21
N ARG A 464 -8.83 -6.51 11.00
CA ARG A 464 -8.81 -5.87 9.67
C ARG A 464 -7.38 -5.73 9.14
N PHE A 465 -7.30 -5.68 7.81
CA PHE A 465 -6.06 -5.52 7.05
C PHE A 465 -5.13 -6.74 7.10
N LEU A 466 -5.70 -7.94 7.22
CA LEU A 466 -4.96 -9.19 7.03
C LEU A 466 -4.17 -9.15 5.71
N HIS A 467 -2.95 -9.64 5.75
CA HIS A 467 -2.06 -9.65 4.59
C HIS A 467 -1.40 -11.02 4.45
N ASP A 468 -0.17 -11.12 4.94
CA ASP A 468 0.73 -12.25 4.83
C ASP A 468 0.96 -12.92 6.19
N GLY A 469 1.47 -14.14 6.14
CA GLY A 469 1.58 -15.02 7.29
C GLY A 469 2.09 -16.40 6.90
N GLY A 470 2.37 -17.20 7.90
CA GLY A 470 2.78 -18.59 7.73
C GLY A 470 2.44 -19.42 8.95
N TRP A 471 2.53 -20.72 8.78
CA TRP A 471 2.48 -21.68 9.87
C TRP A 471 3.58 -21.47 10.91
N ASP A 472 3.25 -21.80 12.16
CA ASP A 472 4.22 -22.14 13.18
C ASP A 472 4.99 -23.42 12.82
N SER A 473 6.05 -23.73 13.59
CA SER A 473 6.90 -24.92 13.37
C SER A 473 6.17 -26.27 13.36
N THR A 474 4.98 -26.37 13.97
CA THR A 474 4.17 -27.59 14.01
C THR A 474 3.17 -27.71 12.85
N GLN A 475 3.06 -26.68 12.02
CA GLN A 475 2.10 -26.62 10.91
C GLN A 475 0.63 -26.73 11.37
N ARG A 476 0.33 -26.27 12.59
CA ARG A 476 -1.02 -26.24 13.16
C ARG A 476 -1.60 -24.83 13.21
N TYR A 477 -0.79 -23.86 13.66
CA TYR A 477 -1.23 -22.51 13.89
C TYR A 477 -0.77 -21.60 12.76
N PHE A 478 -1.72 -20.93 12.11
CA PHE A 478 -1.43 -19.95 11.08
C PHE A 478 -1.26 -18.56 11.71
N MET A 479 -0.03 -18.04 11.66
CA MET A 479 0.38 -16.74 12.16
C MET A 479 0.24 -15.70 11.05
N VAL A 480 -0.75 -14.82 11.13
CA VAL A 480 -1.05 -13.84 10.06
C VAL A 480 -0.99 -12.39 10.55
N ALA A 481 -0.30 -11.55 9.79
CA ALA A 481 -0.22 -10.13 10.05
C ALA A 481 -1.50 -9.40 9.62
N ALA A 482 -2.13 -8.72 10.58
CA ALA A 482 -3.05 -7.62 10.36
C ALA A 482 -2.22 -6.32 10.36
N ASN A 483 -1.56 -6.07 9.24
CA ASN A 483 -0.39 -5.18 9.23
C ASN A 483 -0.71 -3.74 9.65
N GLN A 484 -1.74 -3.11 9.08
CA GLN A 484 -2.14 -1.74 9.47
C GLN A 484 -2.71 -1.65 10.89
N ALA A 485 -3.05 -2.78 11.51
CA ALA A 485 -3.50 -2.85 12.90
C ALA A 485 -2.37 -3.16 13.90
N ASN A 486 -1.12 -3.33 13.43
CA ASN A 486 0.04 -3.69 14.23
C ASN A 486 -0.18 -4.96 15.07
N LYS A 487 -0.82 -5.97 14.47
CA LYS A 487 -1.22 -7.20 15.15
C LYS A 487 -0.87 -8.44 14.34
N ILE A 488 -0.64 -9.54 15.04
CA ILE A 488 -0.58 -10.90 14.49
C ILE A 488 -1.78 -11.69 15.02
N ALA A 489 -2.66 -12.16 14.13
CA ALA A 489 -3.70 -13.11 14.50
C ALA A 489 -3.17 -14.54 14.39
N VAL A 490 -3.55 -15.39 15.34
CA VAL A 490 -3.16 -16.79 15.44
C VAL A 490 -4.39 -17.64 15.23
N ILE A 491 -4.41 -18.42 14.15
CA ILE A 491 -5.54 -19.27 13.78
C ILE A 491 -5.17 -20.73 14.01
N ASP A 492 -5.90 -21.44 14.88
CA ASP A 492 -5.77 -22.88 15.00
C ASP A 492 -6.50 -23.56 13.83
N SER A 493 -5.76 -24.20 12.93
CA SER A 493 -6.34 -24.89 11.76
C SER A 493 -7.02 -26.23 12.10
N VAL A 494 -6.72 -26.81 13.26
CA VAL A 494 -7.29 -28.09 13.70
C VAL A 494 -8.62 -27.86 14.38
N ASP A 495 -8.70 -26.92 15.32
CA ASP A 495 -9.96 -26.59 16.00
C ASP A 495 -10.79 -25.56 15.19
N GLY A 496 -10.13 -24.86 14.27
CA GLY A 496 -10.72 -23.92 13.33
C GLY A 496 -11.17 -22.62 14.02
N GLU A 497 -10.39 -22.11 14.97
CA GLU A 497 -10.75 -20.93 15.76
C GLU A 497 -9.60 -19.92 15.87
N LEU A 498 -9.95 -18.70 16.27
CA LEU A 498 -8.98 -17.65 16.60
C LEU A 498 -8.43 -17.95 18.00
N GLU A 499 -7.15 -18.30 18.07
CA GLU A 499 -6.46 -18.63 19.31
C GLU A 499 -5.98 -17.36 20.04
N ALA A 500 -5.43 -16.39 19.29
CA ALA A 500 -4.92 -15.15 19.87
C ALA A 500 -4.84 -14.00 18.86
N ILE A 501 -4.85 -12.77 19.40
CA ILE A 501 -4.46 -11.54 18.69
C ILE A 501 -3.28 -10.95 19.47
N VAL A 502 -2.11 -10.96 18.87
CA VAL A 502 -0.86 -10.50 19.50
C VAL A 502 -0.51 -9.12 18.96
N GLU A 503 -0.44 -8.11 19.83
CA GLU A 503 0.08 -6.78 19.46
C GLU A 503 1.58 -6.84 19.19
N THR A 504 2.04 -6.11 18.18
CA THR A 504 3.44 -6.08 17.76
C THR A 504 3.86 -4.66 17.35
N SER A 505 5.09 -4.53 16.88
CA SER A 505 5.68 -3.30 16.34
C SER A 505 4.95 -2.80 15.08
N GLN A 506 5.30 -1.60 14.60
CA GLN A 506 4.54 -0.93 13.53
C GLN A 506 4.61 -1.64 12.17
N ILE A 507 3.45 -1.98 11.61
CA ILE A 507 3.26 -2.57 10.28
C ILE A 507 4.09 -3.87 10.11
N PRO A 508 3.73 -4.95 10.82
CA PRO A 508 4.39 -6.25 10.66
C PRO A 508 4.25 -6.75 9.22
N HIS A 509 5.34 -7.27 8.67
CA HIS A 509 5.39 -7.86 7.33
C HIS A 509 6.29 -9.10 7.36
N PRO A 510 5.74 -10.28 7.70
CA PRO A 510 6.54 -11.48 7.87
C PRO A 510 6.96 -12.17 6.56
N GLY A 511 6.25 -11.94 5.45
CA GLY A 511 6.15 -12.94 4.40
C GLY A 511 5.48 -14.20 4.96
N ARG A 512 6.23 -15.30 5.08
CA ARG A 512 5.82 -16.50 5.84
C ARG A 512 6.32 -16.49 7.30
N GLY A 513 7.21 -15.56 7.63
CA GLY A 513 7.94 -15.48 8.90
C GLY A 513 9.12 -16.44 8.94
N ALA A 514 9.66 -16.63 10.15
CA ALA A 514 10.79 -17.51 10.42
C ALA A 514 10.56 -18.30 11.72
N ASN A 515 10.60 -19.63 11.65
CA ASN A 515 10.43 -20.50 12.81
C ASN A 515 11.79 -20.94 13.38
N TRP A 516 11.99 -20.79 14.69
CA TRP A 516 13.23 -21.19 15.35
C TRP A 516 13.04 -21.47 16.84
N ILE A 517 14.07 -21.99 17.50
CA ILE A 517 14.06 -22.28 18.94
C ILE A 517 14.81 -21.17 19.67
N ASP A 518 14.10 -20.35 20.44
CA ASP A 518 14.70 -19.40 21.36
C ASP A 518 15.33 -20.15 22.55
N PRO A 519 16.59 -19.83 22.94
CA PRO A 519 17.28 -20.51 24.04
C PRO A 519 16.58 -20.43 25.41
N GLU A 520 15.75 -19.42 25.62
CA GLU A 520 15.03 -19.15 26.86
C GLU A 520 13.54 -19.49 26.75
N PHE A 521 12.93 -19.15 25.62
CA PHE A 521 11.46 -19.19 25.46
C PHE A 521 10.93 -20.39 24.67
N GLY A 522 11.80 -21.22 24.10
CA GLY A 522 11.40 -22.39 23.32
C GLY A 522 11.00 -22.05 21.87
N PRO A 523 10.09 -22.82 21.23
CA PRO A 523 9.66 -22.56 19.87
C PRO A 523 9.02 -21.18 19.70
N VAL A 524 9.52 -20.43 18.71
CA VAL A 524 9.03 -19.10 18.36
C VAL A 524 8.88 -18.94 16.86
N TRP A 525 7.96 -18.07 16.47
CA TRP A 525 7.82 -17.55 15.11
C TRP A 525 8.11 -16.06 15.12
N SER A 526 8.83 -15.57 14.10
CA SER A 526 9.25 -14.17 14.02
C SER A 526 8.68 -13.42 12.82
N THR A 527 8.63 -12.09 12.95
CA THR A 527 8.31 -11.14 11.89
C THR A 527 9.21 -9.91 11.98
N SER A 528 9.55 -9.32 10.84
CA SER A 528 10.06 -7.94 10.78
C SER A 528 8.93 -6.95 10.47
N HIS A 529 9.29 -5.67 10.36
CA HIS A 529 8.35 -4.57 10.32
C HIS A 529 8.71 -3.55 9.23
N LEU A 530 7.67 -3.04 8.57
CA LEU A 530 7.77 -1.96 7.60
C LEU A 530 7.85 -0.58 8.28
N GLY A 531 7.09 -0.39 9.36
CA GLY A 531 6.96 0.92 10.01
C GLY A 531 8.15 1.31 10.89
N GLU A 532 8.92 0.33 11.38
CA GLU A 532 10.07 0.58 12.26
C GLU A 532 11.09 -0.57 12.24
N GLY A 533 12.30 -0.30 12.74
CA GLY A 533 13.41 -1.26 12.76
C GLY A 533 13.29 -2.30 13.86
N SER A 534 12.38 -3.25 13.70
CA SER A 534 12.10 -4.28 14.69
C SER A 534 11.99 -5.67 14.07
N LEU A 535 12.61 -6.66 14.72
CA LEU A 535 12.34 -8.08 14.56
C LEU A 535 11.69 -8.61 15.85
N VAL A 536 10.42 -8.98 15.77
CA VAL A 536 9.66 -9.52 16.90
C VAL A 536 9.64 -11.05 16.83
N ALA A 537 9.79 -11.71 17.98
CA ALA A 537 9.56 -13.15 18.14
C ALA A 537 8.38 -13.40 19.08
N ILE A 538 7.47 -14.29 18.66
CA ILE A 538 6.26 -14.68 19.38
C ILE A 538 6.37 -16.16 19.73
N GLY A 539 6.09 -16.53 20.99
CA GLY A 539 6.08 -17.94 21.41
C GLY A 539 4.92 -18.72 20.77
N THR A 540 5.18 -19.93 20.29
CA THR A 540 4.18 -20.73 19.53
C THR A 540 3.91 -22.11 20.12
N ASP A 541 4.36 -22.39 21.34
CA ASP A 541 4.23 -23.70 21.99
C ASP A 541 3.35 -23.63 23.24
N PRO A 542 2.00 -23.70 23.10
CA PRO A 542 1.07 -23.66 24.22
C PRO A 542 1.15 -24.89 25.14
N GLU A 543 1.71 -26.01 24.70
CA GLU A 543 1.82 -27.23 25.52
C GLU A 543 3.12 -27.24 26.36
N GLY A 544 4.27 -27.03 25.73
CA GLY A 544 5.58 -27.08 26.37
C GLY A 544 6.00 -25.76 27.03
N HIS A 545 5.55 -24.62 26.49
CA HIS A 545 5.92 -23.27 26.93
C HIS A 545 4.69 -22.35 27.12
N PRO A 546 3.68 -22.75 27.92
CA PRO A 546 2.42 -22.02 28.05
C PRO A 546 2.56 -20.58 28.55
N GLU A 547 3.61 -20.26 29.31
CA GLU A 547 3.86 -18.90 29.79
C GLU A 547 4.31 -17.94 28.67
N SER A 548 4.91 -18.47 27.60
CA SER A 548 5.41 -17.72 26.44
C SER A 548 4.45 -17.74 25.24
N ALA A 549 3.57 -18.74 25.18
CA ALA A 549 2.68 -18.93 24.04
C ALA A 549 1.83 -17.69 23.77
N TRP A 550 1.80 -17.29 22.49
CA TRP A 550 1.03 -16.16 21.96
C TRP A 550 1.40 -14.81 22.57
N LYS A 551 2.65 -14.67 23.03
CA LYS A 551 3.20 -13.41 23.53
C LYS A 551 4.46 -13.04 22.78
N VAL A 552 4.66 -11.74 22.59
CA VAL A 552 5.96 -11.19 22.18
C VAL A 552 6.98 -11.49 23.28
N VAL A 553 7.98 -12.29 22.95
CA VAL A 553 9.06 -12.69 23.88
C VAL A 553 10.40 -12.01 23.55
N ARG A 554 10.59 -11.56 22.31
CA ARG A 554 11.73 -10.75 21.88
C ARG A 554 11.27 -9.60 20.99
N ASN A 555 11.95 -8.45 21.11
CA ASN A 555 11.94 -7.38 20.14
C ASN A 555 13.40 -6.96 19.93
N ILE A 556 13.96 -7.29 18.77
CA ILE A 556 15.36 -7.07 18.41
C ILE A 556 15.42 -5.88 17.46
N GLU A 557 16.21 -4.87 17.81
CA GLU A 557 16.38 -3.68 16.99
C GLU A 557 17.13 -4.01 15.68
N LEU A 558 16.55 -3.60 14.56
CA LEU A 558 17.15 -3.66 13.23
C LEU A 558 17.66 -2.27 12.80
N LEU A 559 18.35 -2.18 11.66
CA LEU A 559 18.91 -0.91 11.15
C LEU A 559 17.88 0.21 10.93
N GLY A 560 16.63 -0.16 10.67
CA GLY A 560 15.54 0.78 10.42
C GLY A 560 14.30 0.04 9.90
N GLY A 561 13.23 0.78 9.66
CA GLY A 561 12.01 0.25 9.03
C GLY A 561 12.23 -0.14 7.57
N GLY A 562 11.14 -0.60 6.93
CA GLY A 562 11.15 -1.02 5.54
C GLY A 562 11.62 -2.45 5.30
N SER A 563 11.68 -3.29 6.34
CA SER A 563 11.94 -4.72 6.17
C SER A 563 10.72 -5.42 5.56
N LEU A 564 10.93 -6.30 4.59
CA LEU A 564 9.88 -7.10 3.96
C LEU A 564 9.97 -8.57 4.34
N PHE A 565 11.18 -9.10 4.48
CA PHE A 565 11.35 -10.53 4.72
C PHE A 565 12.38 -10.79 5.80
N ILE A 566 12.03 -11.73 6.66
CA ILE A 566 12.98 -12.48 7.45
C ILE A 566 12.98 -13.93 7.01
N LYS A 567 14.04 -14.66 7.36
CA LYS A 567 14.13 -16.07 7.02
C LYS A 567 15.06 -16.83 7.93
N THR A 568 14.75 -18.10 8.12
CA THR A 568 15.72 -19.05 8.63
C THR A 568 15.51 -20.43 8.01
N HIS A 569 16.26 -21.41 8.51
CA HIS A 569 16.11 -22.81 8.21
C HIS A 569 16.43 -23.64 9.46
N PRO A 570 15.84 -24.84 9.67
CA PRO A 570 16.18 -25.72 10.79
C PRO A 570 17.67 -26.03 10.95
N ASN A 571 18.41 -26.05 9.84
CA ASN A 571 19.87 -26.30 9.81
C ASN A 571 20.73 -25.04 9.97
N SER A 572 20.13 -23.85 9.95
CA SER A 572 20.85 -22.58 10.03
C SER A 572 20.96 -22.10 11.49
N PRO A 573 22.11 -21.53 11.91
CA PRO A 573 22.22 -20.83 13.19
C PRO A 573 21.73 -19.37 13.12
N TRP A 574 21.28 -18.88 11.95
CA TRP A 574 21.00 -17.47 11.71
C TRP A 574 19.53 -17.19 11.44
N ILE A 575 19.09 -15.98 11.78
CA ILE A 575 17.87 -15.37 11.27
C ILE A 575 18.31 -14.22 10.38
N TRP A 576 17.93 -14.27 9.10
CA TRP A 576 18.25 -13.25 8.11
C TRP A 576 17.16 -12.20 8.07
N ALA A 577 17.53 -10.94 7.87
CA ALA A 577 16.61 -9.82 7.75
C ALA A 577 17.08 -8.82 6.68
N ASP A 578 16.13 -8.31 5.88
CA ASP A 578 16.34 -7.29 4.86
C ASP A 578 15.74 -5.93 5.27
N HIS A 579 16.00 -4.89 4.47
CA HIS A 579 15.50 -3.53 4.66
C HIS A 579 15.04 -2.88 3.35
N VAL A 580 14.40 -3.68 2.48
CA VAL A 580 14.08 -3.40 1.06
C VAL A 580 13.48 -2.02 0.81
N LEU A 581 12.58 -1.58 1.70
CA LEU A 581 11.80 -0.35 1.57
C LEU A 581 12.32 0.77 2.48
N SER A 582 13.52 0.63 3.06
CA SER A 582 14.18 1.73 3.78
C SER A 582 14.25 2.99 2.91
N SER A 583 14.15 4.17 3.52
CA SER A 583 14.34 5.44 2.82
C SER A 583 15.81 5.71 2.47
N ASP A 584 16.76 4.99 3.09
CA ASP A 584 18.19 5.08 2.81
C ASP A 584 18.64 3.99 1.82
N GLU A 585 19.22 4.39 0.69
CA GLU A 585 19.62 3.48 -0.40
C GLU A 585 20.67 2.44 0.02
N VAL A 586 21.59 2.80 0.92
CA VAL A 586 22.60 1.86 1.44
C VAL A 586 21.91 0.78 2.29
N THR A 587 20.97 1.20 3.12
CA THR A 587 20.17 0.30 3.94
C THR A 587 19.31 -0.62 3.07
N GLN A 588 18.72 -0.14 1.96
CA GLN A 588 17.93 -0.97 1.04
C GLN A 588 18.68 -2.20 0.48
N ARG A 589 20.01 -2.13 0.37
CA ARG A 589 20.88 -3.23 -0.10
C ARG A 589 21.71 -3.86 1.00
N THR A 590 21.49 -3.45 2.25
CA THR A 590 22.12 -4.06 3.42
C THR A 590 21.26 -5.22 3.90
N ILE A 591 21.91 -6.35 4.17
CA ILE A 591 21.29 -7.51 4.81
C ILE A 591 21.95 -7.73 6.16
N CYS A 592 21.17 -8.22 7.12
CA CYS A 592 21.63 -8.47 8.48
C CYS A 592 21.30 -9.89 8.92
N VAL A 593 22.11 -10.41 9.84
CA VAL A 593 21.86 -11.69 10.49
C VAL A 593 21.85 -11.54 12.01
N ILE A 594 20.96 -12.29 12.64
CA ILE A 594 20.84 -12.43 14.09
C ILE A 594 21.20 -13.88 14.43
N ALA A 595 21.97 -14.09 15.49
CA ALA A 595 22.33 -15.42 15.96
C ALA A 595 21.18 -16.02 16.78
N LYS A 596 20.72 -17.24 16.46
CA LYS A 596 19.66 -17.92 17.24
C LYS A 596 20.08 -18.27 18.65
N ASP A 597 21.36 -18.52 18.89
CA ASP A 597 21.91 -18.87 20.19
C ASP A 597 22.09 -17.65 21.12
N ASN A 598 22.16 -16.45 20.55
CA ASN A 598 22.20 -15.18 21.28
C ASN A 598 21.33 -14.11 20.57
N PRO A 599 20.00 -14.24 20.60
CA PRO A 599 19.07 -13.42 19.82
C PRO A 599 18.73 -12.10 20.53
N THR A 600 19.75 -11.35 20.95
CA THR A 600 19.57 -10.08 21.69
C THR A 600 19.91 -8.85 20.86
N GLU A 601 20.70 -9.01 19.80
CA GLU A 601 21.15 -7.95 18.93
C GLU A 601 21.49 -8.50 17.54
N VAL A 602 21.65 -7.61 16.58
CA VAL A 602 22.15 -7.98 15.25
C VAL A 602 23.62 -8.41 15.35
N TYR A 603 23.92 -9.60 14.84
CA TYR A 603 25.28 -10.15 14.85
C TYR A 603 26.18 -9.48 13.79
N ARG A 604 25.65 -9.31 12.58
CA ARG A 604 26.38 -8.72 11.45
C ARG A 604 25.44 -8.14 10.41
N CYS A 605 25.83 -7.04 9.80
CA CYS A 605 25.22 -6.51 8.57
C CYS A 605 26.29 -6.25 7.51
N TRP A 606 25.91 -6.34 6.23
CA TRP A 606 26.75 -5.96 5.10
C TRP A 606 25.91 -5.63 3.86
N GLU A 607 26.44 -4.82 2.96
CA GLU A 607 25.83 -4.57 1.64
C GLU A 607 25.96 -5.83 0.77
N ALA A 608 24.84 -6.33 0.24
CA ALA A 608 24.83 -7.51 -0.64
C ALA A 608 25.25 -7.19 -2.09
N ALA A 609 25.13 -5.92 -2.48
CA ALA A 609 25.53 -5.36 -3.77
C ALA A 609 25.79 -3.86 -3.65
N ASP A 610 26.32 -3.24 -4.71
CA ASP A 610 26.53 -1.79 -4.83
C ASP A 610 25.37 -1.04 -5.52
N TYR A 611 24.34 -1.76 -5.96
CA TYR A 611 23.11 -1.22 -6.56
C TYR A 611 21.89 -2.04 -6.16
N GLY A 612 20.70 -1.55 -6.52
CA GLY A 612 19.43 -2.25 -6.33
C GLY A 612 19.05 -2.40 -4.85
N ARG A 613 18.09 -3.28 -4.59
CA ARG A 613 17.56 -3.57 -3.25
C ARG A 613 17.74 -5.05 -2.94
N ALA A 614 18.29 -5.38 -1.78
CA ALA A 614 18.43 -6.77 -1.35
C ALA A 614 17.10 -7.25 -0.80
N VAL A 615 16.45 -8.21 -1.45
CA VAL A 615 15.07 -8.63 -1.13
C VAL A 615 14.90 -10.14 -1.15
N HIS A 616 14.14 -10.62 -0.15
CA HIS A 616 13.66 -11.99 -0.02
C HIS A 616 14.80 -13.01 0.13
N PHE A 617 14.84 -13.73 1.23
CA PHE A 617 15.80 -14.82 1.43
C PHE A 617 15.12 -16.14 1.16
N GLU A 618 15.79 -17.04 0.45
CA GLU A 618 15.30 -18.41 0.28
C GLU A 618 16.47 -19.37 0.40
N TYR A 619 16.28 -20.42 1.21
CA TYR A 619 17.27 -21.47 1.37
C TYR A 619 17.18 -22.49 0.25
N ASN A 620 18.31 -23.15 -0.05
CA ASN A 620 18.29 -24.40 -0.78
C ASN A 620 17.65 -25.53 0.05
N LYS A 621 17.37 -26.67 -0.59
CA LYS A 621 16.74 -27.85 0.02
C LYS A 621 17.47 -28.32 1.29
N GLN A 622 18.79 -28.23 1.31
CA GLN A 622 19.62 -28.70 2.42
C GLN A 622 19.71 -27.67 3.56
N GLY A 623 19.30 -26.42 3.32
CA GLY A 623 19.42 -25.34 4.31
C GLY A 623 20.85 -24.92 4.60
N THR A 624 21.71 -24.99 3.59
CA THR A 624 23.15 -24.71 3.69
C THR A 624 23.55 -23.45 2.94
N GLU A 625 22.71 -23.00 2.01
CA GLU A 625 22.92 -21.81 1.19
C GLU A 625 21.70 -20.90 1.26
N VAL A 626 21.94 -19.59 1.30
CA VAL A 626 20.89 -18.56 1.30
C VAL A 626 20.99 -17.71 0.06
N TRP A 627 19.89 -17.63 -0.68
CA TRP A 627 19.78 -16.90 -1.93
C TRP A 627 19.09 -15.56 -1.69
N VAL A 628 19.69 -14.48 -2.16
CA VAL A 628 19.22 -13.10 -2.02
C VAL A 628 19.05 -12.50 -3.39
N SER A 629 17.89 -11.87 -3.67
CA SER A 629 17.74 -11.11 -4.92
C SER A 629 18.26 -9.71 -4.73
N ILE A 630 19.02 -9.24 -5.71
CA ILE A 630 19.33 -7.83 -5.88
C ILE A 630 18.37 -7.29 -6.93
N TRP A 631 17.30 -6.67 -6.45
CA TRP A 631 16.27 -6.09 -7.29
C TRP A 631 16.76 -4.77 -7.87
N GLY A 632 17.20 -4.83 -9.13
CA GLY A 632 17.68 -3.70 -9.89
C GLY A 632 16.58 -2.93 -10.64
N THR A 633 16.99 -2.15 -11.63
CA THR A 633 16.10 -1.37 -12.51
C THR A 633 16.16 -1.95 -13.92
N ALA A 634 15.02 -2.39 -14.46
CA ALA A 634 14.96 -3.08 -15.75
C ALA A 634 15.63 -2.31 -16.91
N ASP A 635 15.53 -0.98 -16.90
CA ASP A 635 16.03 -0.10 -17.96
C ASP A 635 17.50 0.35 -17.77
N THR A 636 18.18 -0.08 -16.69
CA THR A 636 19.57 0.29 -16.41
C THR A 636 20.51 -0.86 -16.79
N PRO A 637 21.27 -0.76 -17.91
CA PRO A 637 22.16 -1.82 -18.35
C PRO A 637 23.21 -2.18 -17.28
N GLY A 638 23.39 -3.49 -17.03
CA GLY A 638 24.30 -4.00 -16.00
C GLY A 638 23.80 -3.84 -14.57
N GLN A 639 22.60 -3.30 -14.38
CA GLN A 639 21.94 -3.15 -13.07
C GLN A 639 20.47 -3.59 -13.13
N THR A 640 20.14 -4.50 -14.04
CA THR A 640 18.79 -5.07 -14.15
C THR A 640 18.46 -5.96 -12.96
N GLY A 641 19.48 -6.61 -12.38
CA GLY A 641 19.42 -7.40 -11.18
C GLY A 641 20.15 -8.73 -11.28
N GLU A 642 20.27 -9.38 -10.13
CA GLU A 642 21.04 -10.62 -9.96
C GLU A 642 20.60 -11.37 -8.71
N ILE A 643 21.06 -12.63 -8.56
CA ILE A 643 20.98 -13.38 -7.30
C ILE A 643 22.38 -13.49 -6.70
N VAL A 644 22.48 -13.26 -5.39
CA VAL A 644 23.68 -13.54 -4.60
C VAL A 644 23.41 -14.75 -3.71
N VAL A 645 24.35 -15.68 -3.66
CA VAL A 645 24.26 -16.90 -2.86
C VAL A 645 25.35 -16.88 -1.79
N TYR A 646 24.94 -17.07 -0.54
CA TYR A 646 25.81 -17.13 0.62
C TYR A 646 25.89 -18.56 1.16
N ASP A 647 27.08 -19.00 1.55
CA ASP A 647 27.22 -20.15 2.45
C ASP A 647 26.69 -19.74 3.83
N ASP A 648 25.63 -20.39 4.28
CA ASP A 648 24.91 -19.99 5.50
C ASP A 648 25.82 -20.06 6.74
N LYS A 649 26.73 -21.04 6.79
CA LYS A 649 27.57 -21.26 7.96
C LYS A 649 28.64 -20.17 8.13
N THR A 650 29.25 -19.73 7.03
CA THR A 650 30.37 -18.79 7.03
C THR A 650 29.93 -17.35 6.77
N LEU A 651 28.71 -17.15 6.23
CA LEU A 651 28.19 -15.87 5.76
C LEU A 651 29.04 -15.26 4.63
N GLU A 652 29.80 -16.09 3.91
CA GLU A 652 30.59 -15.69 2.75
C GLU A 652 29.79 -15.90 1.46
N GLU A 653 29.89 -14.94 0.54
CA GLU A 653 29.34 -15.10 -0.80
C GLU A 653 30.09 -16.21 -1.54
N ILE A 654 29.36 -17.19 -2.06
CA ILE A 654 29.92 -18.35 -2.77
C ILE A 654 29.57 -18.36 -4.26
N ALA A 655 28.47 -17.70 -4.65
CA ALA A 655 28.07 -17.58 -6.04
C ALA A 655 27.24 -16.32 -6.30
N ARG A 656 27.19 -15.91 -7.57
CA ARG A 656 26.37 -14.81 -8.07
C ARG A 656 25.84 -15.17 -9.46
N ILE A 657 24.55 -14.97 -9.67
CA ILE A 657 23.85 -15.26 -10.92
C ILE A 657 23.44 -13.91 -11.54
N PRO A 658 24.23 -13.38 -12.50
CA PRO A 658 24.02 -12.04 -13.05
C PRO A 658 22.94 -12.01 -14.13
N ASP A 659 22.65 -10.81 -14.64
CA ASP A 659 21.85 -10.54 -15.84
C ASP A 659 20.40 -11.06 -15.77
N LEU A 660 19.81 -11.06 -14.58
CA LEU A 660 18.39 -11.36 -14.38
C LEU A 660 17.59 -10.06 -14.37
N VAL A 661 16.49 -10.02 -15.13
CA VAL A 661 15.66 -8.80 -15.21
C VAL A 661 14.78 -8.70 -13.97
N THR A 662 15.12 -7.78 -13.07
CA THR A 662 14.34 -7.47 -11.84
C THR A 662 13.96 -8.72 -11.04
N PRO A 663 14.94 -9.53 -10.59
CA PRO A 663 14.67 -10.70 -9.79
C PRO A 663 14.13 -10.29 -8.42
N THR A 664 13.07 -10.96 -7.93
CA THR A 664 12.42 -10.63 -6.65
C THR A 664 12.13 -11.88 -5.80
N GLY A 665 10.93 -12.44 -5.91
CA GLY A 665 10.53 -13.65 -5.19
C GLY A 665 11.31 -14.87 -5.67
N LYS A 666 11.76 -15.70 -4.74
CA LYS A 666 12.52 -16.95 -4.99
C LYS A 666 11.91 -18.07 -4.18
N PHE A 667 11.57 -19.18 -4.81
CA PHE A 667 10.87 -20.27 -4.14
C PHE A 667 11.58 -21.58 -4.44
N ASN A 668 12.24 -22.16 -3.43
CA ASN A 668 12.84 -23.47 -3.56
C ASN A 668 11.71 -24.51 -3.53
N VAL A 669 11.77 -25.50 -4.43
CA VAL A 669 10.71 -26.51 -4.57
C VAL A 669 10.48 -27.23 -3.25
N TYR A 670 11.50 -27.87 -2.68
CA TYR A 670 11.39 -28.64 -1.45
C TYR A 670 10.88 -27.79 -0.27
N ASN A 671 11.49 -26.63 -0.03
CA ASN A 671 11.11 -25.76 1.10
C ASN A 671 9.69 -25.20 0.96
N THR A 672 9.19 -25.01 -0.27
CA THR A 672 7.83 -24.51 -0.53
C THR A 672 6.79 -25.64 -0.43
N VAL A 673 7.12 -26.85 -0.87
CA VAL A 673 6.26 -28.03 -0.71
C VAL A 673 6.01 -28.27 0.79
N HIS A 674 7.11 -28.33 1.56
CA HIS A 674 7.09 -28.72 2.96
C HIS A 674 6.92 -27.55 3.94
N ASP A 675 6.68 -26.33 3.44
CA ASP A 675 6.49 -25.13 4.27
C ASP A 675 7.61 -24.95 5.33
N ILE A 676 8.87 -25.01 4.88
CA ILE A 676 10.08 -24.85 5.71
C ILE A 676 10.59 -23.41 5.60
N TYR A 677 10.67 -22.68 6.72
CA TYR A 677 11.13 -21.27 6.77
C TYR A 677 11.47 -20.74 8.16
#